data_AF-A0A6L8RXA1-F1
#
_entry.id   AF-A0A6L8RXA1-F1
#
_cell.length_a   1.000
_cell.length_b   1.000
_cell.length_c   1.000
_cell.angle_alpha   90.00
_cell.angle_beta   90.00
_cell.angle_gamma   90.00
#
_symmetry.space_group_name_H-M   'P 1'
#
loop_
_entity.id
_entity.type
_entity.pdbx_description
1 polymer ?
#
loop_
_entity_poly.entity_id
_entity_poly.type
_entity_poly.pdbx_seq_one_letter_code
_entity_poly.pdbx_strand_id
1 'polypeptide(L)'
;MSLKMSRRGFVKASAVATASTLLLGASATAAAADEAAATSTSSDDVKIIPSACRQCYGRCALFGHVKDGRLVKIEGNPDLFSEGTLCGRCFAIPQELYNPLRVRYPQKRVGEKGSGQWKRITWEEAYEEARDRFTKIGEEHGWHTIAHQYGTGRDMLQFQAINKLWLELGSTATFGVGNLCWVGSYFSSQRLYGDETQYTGWDGNNTDCILIWCRQERSRGYYDWLTVKRAQERGAKVICVDPRFTCTASKADIWLPIRPGSDMALVLAFINEIVHSDKCATEFARMYTNAPFFIDEKDADGNGTGYQLRESYLKEDGNEELYAAWDENSDQLIFWSGDWQNAKGVGGPKAFQWLDAEGNIVADAKPALSGSHEINGKTYRTSWDILVEHVTPWTIQRAAEFCELPEGKIKEAIDAYIDASPHACFTRGQKVEFSINTSGISQAFTIMMALAGNFDSKGGQNIGREPATGYDSFMFDVVPNQKGRMGQRRKETAMNIKKLSVCQNTGYQDILVADDATGELKTTKQNSGGQVIYGQQGGFGAATTKAMAKGDPFQIYGYWQQTSEPILSIEGGHEIVEGFKNLDFFVNVDLYMTPSGELADIILPAAHPNEVDRVEWAHSGHGYPTSHTYLIRQPFHEPLGECRDDMDICFEFAKYMDVDMYWKDKYEFFDYMVKGPETLPPDLSCASFEEFRERISVTGVEMATVKNAPKYETGFMRKTSDFRPGFNTMYRGNKMGSVYRFPGAQTPDGKVIPPHPQSDNGKMELWSEDLLLYGNGALPMYIEPPITKISRPDLLDEYPYTLITGGRSHAFFHTEYRNSPWMREVHMFPTMDINPATAAEHGIEQDDWVYIETYVDRIKQRANLTEAIKPGMIHVEHDWWFPEREATDDLHGAFDSNCNVLFENNGPYDPAVGTDNYGGLCKVYKADDGAPKNICMNSEDLKIFLPLTADQLAADDQQNGVTQVTKGGAK
;
A
#
# COMPACT_ATOMS: atom_id res chain seq x y z
N MET A 1 -22.86 -25.50 -44.09
CA MET A 1 -21.99 -26.69 -44.33
C MET A 1 -20.74 -26.55 -43.48
N SER A 2 -20.48 -27.52 -42.60
CA SER A 2 -19.31 -27.53 -41.70
C SER A 2 -18.07 -28.00 -42.46
N LEU A 3 -16.99 -27.20 -42.47
CA LEU A 3 -15.66 -27.63 -42.93
C LEU A 3 -14.76 -27.83 -41.71
N LYS A 4 -14.58 -29.09 -41.30
CA LYS A 4 -13.54 -29.50 -40.34
C LYS A 4 -12.19 -29.55 -41.07
N MET A 5 -11.31 -28.58 -40.82
CA MET A 5 -9.88 -28.73 -41.15
C MET A 5 -9.16 -29.48 -40.02
N SER A 6 -8.38 -30.51 -40.36
CA SER A 6 -7.55 -31.24 -39.40
C SER A 6 -6.22 -30.53 -39.12
N ARG A 7 -5.63 -30.74 -37.93
CA ARG A 7 -4.33 -30.18 -37.51
C ARG A 7 -3.17 -30.48 -38.48
N ARG A 8 -3.26 -31.55 -39.29
CA ARG A 8 -2.29 -31.84 -40.37
C ARG A 8 -2.45 -30.96 -41.62
N GLY A 9 -3.65 -30.43 -41.87
CA GLY A 9 -3.91 -29.50 -42.97
C GLY A 9 -3.30 -28.10 -42.73
N PHE A 10 -3.30 -27.65 -41.47
CA PHE A 10 -2.70 -26.37 -41.09
C PHE A 10 -1.17 -26.35 -41.29
N VAL A 11 -0.47 -27.41 -40.84
CA VAL A 11 1.00 -27.50 -40.93
C VAL A 11 1.49 -27.61 -42.39
N LYS A 12 0.72 -28.20 -43.30
CA LYS A 12 1.05 -28.22 -44.74
C LYS A 12 0.87 -26.86 -45.42
N ALA A 13 -0.10 -26.06 -44.99
CA ALA A 13 -0.29 -24.71 -45.51
C ALA A 13 0.83 -23.76 -45.05
N SER A 14 1.31 -23.91 -43.82
CA SER A 14 2.43 -23.13 -43.29
C SER A 14 3.75 -23.42 -44.00
N ALA A 15 4.00 -24.66 -44.42
CA ALA A 15 5.25 -25.06 -45.06
C ALA A 15 5.37 -24.62 -46.54
N VAL A 16 4.25 -24.35 -47.23
CA VAL A 16 4.27 -23.85 -48.61
C VAL A 16 4.43 -22.32 -48.65
N ALA A 17 3.94 -21.60 -47.63
CA ALA A 17 4.09 -20.15 -47.54
C ALA A 17 5.53 -19.69 -47.32
N THR A 18 6.39 -20.52 -46.72
CA THR A 18 7.80 -20.18 -46.44
C THR A 18 8.72 -20.39 -47.66
N ALA A 19 8.27 -21.07 -48.72
CA ALA A 19 9.10 -21.35 -49.90
C ALA A 19 8.90 -20.35 -51.05
N SER A 20 7.81 -19.57 -51.06
CA SER A 20 7.48 -18.66 -52.17
C SER A 20 7.95 -17.22 -51.97
N THR A 21 8.35 -16.84 -50.74
CA THR A 21 8.77 -15.47 -50.40
C THR A 21 10.25 -15.17 -50.71
N LEU A 22 11.00 -16.15 -51.23
CA LEU A 22 12.43 -15.99 -51.53
C LEU A 22 12.76 -15.72 -53.01
N LEU A 23 11.78 -15.69 -53.92
CA LEU A 23 12.02 -15.47 -55.34
C LEU A 23 10.87 -14.66 -55.97
N LEU A 24 10.93 -13.33 -55.87
CA LEU A 24 10.67 -12.36 -56.94
C LEU A 24 10.56 -10.94 -56.35
N GLY A 25 11.42 -10.06 -56.85
CA GLY A 25 11.67 -8.73 -56.32
C GLY A 25 10.53 -7.73 -56.51
N ALA A 26 10.62 -6.68 -55.68
CA ALA A 26 9.80 -5.48 -55.69
C ALA A 26 9.80 -4.81 -57.07
N SER A 27 8.63 -4.69 -57.69
CA SER A 27 8.26 -3.59 -58.62
C SER A 27 6.93 -3.80 -59.38
N ALA A 28 6.21 -4.92 -59.20
CA ALA A 28 5.00 -5.20 -60.00
C ALA A 28 3.66 -5.29 -59.24
N THR A 29 3.58 -4.87 -57.96
CA THR A 29 2.33 -4.99 -57.16
C THR A 29 1.56 -3.68 -56.95
N ALA A 30 2.08 -2.53 -57.37
CA ALA A 30 1.41 -1.24 -57.11
C ALA A 30 0.19 -0.98 -58.02
N ALA A 31 0.15 -1.52 -59.25
CA ALA A 31 -0.89 -1.18 -60.22
C ALA A 31 -2.09 -2.15 -60.25
N ALA A 32 -2.02 -3.30 -59.58
CA ALA A 32 -3.15 -4.25 -59.46
C ALA A 32 -3.84 -4.17 -58.08
N ALA A 33 -3.29 -3.39 -57.14
CA ALA A 33 -3.91 -3.11 -55.84
C ALA A 33 -5.01 -2.03 -55.94
N ASP A 34 -4.92 -1.11 -56.90
CA ASP A 34 -5.87 0.01 -57.03
C ASP A 34 -7.20 -0.36 -57.71
N GLU A 35 -7.28 -1.40 -58.55
CA GLU A 35 -8.55 -1.81 -59.19
C GLU A 35 -9.32 -2.89 -58.41
N ALA A 36 -8.69 -3.55 -57.42
CA ALA A 36 -9.40 -4.41 -56.46
C ALA A 36 -10.04 -3.59 -55.31
N ALA A 37 -9.64 -2.33 -55.13
CA ALA A 37 -10.19 -1.42 -54.12
C ALA A 37 -11.57 -0.84 -54.50
N ALA A 38 -12.05 -1.04 -55.73
CA ALA A 38 -13.26 -0.39 -56.23
C ALA A 38 -14.51 -1.30 -56.33
N THR A 39 -14.44 -2.59 -55.97
CA THR A 39 -15.62 -3.50 -55.99
C THR A 39 -15.65 -4.52 -54.85
N SER A 40 -15.40 -4.08 -53.60
CA SER A 40 -15.84 -4.83 -52.42
C SER A 40 -16.58 -3.93 -51.45
N THR A 41 -17.90 -4.04 -51.42
CA THR A 41 -18.72 -3.62 -50.28
C THR A 41 -18.50 -4.60 -49.13
N SER A 42 -17.57 -4.29 -48.20
CA SER A 42 -17.59 -4.60 -46.74
C SER A 42 -16.17 -4.58 -46.12
N SER A 43 -15.93 -3.70 -45.14
CA SER A 43 -15.12 -4.04 -43.95
C SER A 43 -15.49 -3.15 -42.78
N ASP A 44 -15.93 -3.77 -41.69
CA ASP A 44 -16.09 -3.15 -40.38
C ASP A 44 -14.70 -2.77 -39.84
N ASP A 45 -14.38 -1.48 -39.75
CA ASP A 45 -13.06 -1.03 -39.27
C ASP A 45 -12.93 -1.21 -37.76
N VAL A 46 -11.95 -2.02 -37.35
CA VAL A 46 -11.55 -2.19 -35.94
C VAL A 46 -10.54 -1.10 -35.58
N LYS A 47 -10.86 -0.26 -34.60
CA LYS A 47 -9.95 0.75 -34.04
C LYS A 47 -9.08 0.14 -32.94
N ILE A 48 -7.76 0.32 -33.03
CA ILE A 48 -6.83 -0.12 -31.99
C ILE A 48 -6.48 1.09 -31.11
N ILE A 49 -6.69 0.96 -29.80
CA ILE A 49 -6.51 2.04 -28.82
C ILE A 49 -5.44 1.63 -27.80
N PRO A 50 -4.31 2.36 -27.69
CA PRO A 50 -3.34 2.16 -26.62
C PRO A 50 -3.93 2.61 -25.28
N SER A 51 -3.85 1.76 -24.27
CA SER A 51 -4.39 2.04 -22.94
C SER A 51 -3.65 1.25 -21.86
N ALA A 52 -4.13 1.34 -20.62
CA ALA A 52 -3.54 0.69 -19.45
C ALA A 52 -4.59 -0.14 -18.72
N CYS A 53 -4.16 -1.29 -18.17
CA CYS A 53 -4.99 -2.12 -17.32
C CYS A 53 -5.07 -1.56 -15.89
N ARG A 54 -6.26 -1.43 -15.27
CA ARG A 54 -6.38 -1.11 -13.83
C ARG A 54 -6.82 -2.28 -12.96
N GLN A 55 -6.85 -3.49 -13.49
CA GLN A 55 -7.34 -4.67 -12.77
C GLN A 55 -6.50 -5.06 -11.53
N CYS A 56 -5.34 -4.42 -11.36
CA CYS A 56 -4.54 -4.41 -10.15
C CYS A 56 -3.61 -3.17 -10.16
N TYR A 57 -2.66 -3.12 -9.24
CA TYR A 57 -1.63 -2.09 -9.14
C TYR A 57 -0.68 -1.99 -10.35
N GLY A 58 -0.44 -3.09 -11.09
CA GLY A 58 0.67 -3.16 -12.05
C GLY A 58 0.55 -2.30 -13.32
N ARG A 59 -0.62 -1.70 -13.59
CA ARG A 59 -0.88 -0.85 -14.77
C ARG A 59 -0.33 -1.38 -16.09
N CYS A 60 -0.48 -2.68 -16.36
CA CYS A 60 0.08 -3.31 -17.56
C CYS A 60 -0.41 -2.60 -18.83
N ALA A 61 0.52 -2.26 -19.71
CA ALA A 61 0.20 -1.60 -20.97
C ALA A 61 -0.46 -2.56 -21.96
N LEU A 62 -1.48 -2.07 -22.67
CA LEU A 62 -2.30 -2.90 -23.54
C LEU A 62 -2.84 -2.11 -24.75
N PHE A 63 -3.36 -2.86 -25.71
CA PHE A 63 -4.14 -2.38 -26.83
C PHE A 63 -5.56 -2.95 -26.74
N GLY A 64 -6.56 -2.06 -26.79
CA GLY A 64 -7.96 -2.45 -26.95
C GLY A 64 -8.38 -2.35 -28.41
N HIS A 65 -9.01 -3.41 -28.91
CA HIS A 65 -9.58 -3.46 -30.26
C HIS A 65 -11.07 -3.15 -30.16
N VAL A 66 -11.48 -2.02 -30.71
CA VAL A 66 -12.84 -1.50 -30.65
C VAL A 66 -13.49 -1.64 -32.01
N LYS A 67 -14.65 -2.31 -32.04
CA LYS A 67 -15.47 -2.49 -33.24
C LYS A 67 -16.89 -2.05 -32.92
N ASP A 68 -17.49 -1.24 -33.78
CA ASP A 68 -18.86 -0.72 -33.62
C ASP A 68 -19.06 -0.04 -32.24
N GLY A 69 -18.05 0.71 -31.77
CA GLY A 69 -18.06 1.38 -30.48
C GLY A 69 -17.94 0.47 -29.26
N ARG A 70 -17.60 -0.82 -29.44
CA ARG A 70 -17.45 -1.80 -28.35
C ARG A 70 -16.07 -2.43 -28.34
N LEU A 71 -15.52 -2.63 -27.14
CA LEU A 71 -14.30 -3.38 -26.94
C LEU A 71 -14.56 -4.87 -27.21
N VAL A 72 -13.87 -5.44 -28.19
CA VAL A 72 -14.03 -6.84 -28.60
C VAL A 72 -12.81 -7.71 -28.33
N LYS A 73 -11.63 -7.11 -28.15
CA LYS A 73 -10.38 -7.83 -27.86
C LYS A 73 -9.38 -6.95 -27.12
N ILE A 74 -8.57 -7.58 -26.28
CA ILE A 74 -7.43 -6.97 -25.60
C ILE A 74 -6.15 -7.73 -25.97
N GLU A 75 -5.09 -6.99 -26.22
CA GLU A 75 -3.74 -7.51 -26.44
C GLU A 75 -2.74 -6.72 -25.58
N GLY A 76 -1.65 -7.34 -25.13
CA GLY A 76 -0.61 -6.64 -24.37
C GLY A 76 0.28 -5.82 -25.29
N ASN A 77 0.83 -4.71 -24.79
CA ASN A 77 1.83 -3.94 -25.54
C ASN A 77 3.23 -4.59 -25.35
N PRO A 78 3.86 -5.13 -26.42
CA PRO A 78 5.15 -5.80 -26.34
C PRO A 78 6.34 -4.85 -26.10
N ASP A 79 6.17 -3.56 -26.40
CA ASP A 79 7.26 -2.58 -26.39
C ASP A 79 7.44 -1.90 -25.02
N LEU A 80 6.60 -2.22 -24.04
CA LEU A 80 6.62 -1.65 -22.70
C LEU A 80 6.98 -2.69 -21.64
N PHE A 81 7.12 -2.25 -20.39
CA PHE A 81 7.69 -3.04 -19.28
C PHE A 81 7.05 -4.41 -19.01
N SER A 82 5.79 -4.62 -19.41
CA SER A 82 5.12 -5.93 -19.31
C SER A 82 5.45 -6.87 -20.46
N GLU A 83 6.11 -6.39 -21.52
CA GLU A 83 6.52 -7.14 -22.72
C GLU A 83 5.36 -7.96 -23.32
N GLY A 84 4.17 -7.35 -23.39
CA GLY A 84 2.95 -7.98 -23.88
C GLY A 84 2.27 -8.95 -22.90
N THR A 85 2.86 -9.18 -21.71
CA THR A 85 2.32 -10.10 -20.70
C THR A 85 1.13 -9.49 -19.96
N LEU A 86 -0.01 -10.19 -19.99
CA LEU A 86 -1.23 -9.81 -19.30
C LEU A 86 -1.75 -10.98 -18.45
N CYS A 87 -2.37 -10.68 -17.31
CA CYS A 87 -3.02 -11.70 -16.46
C CYS A 87 -4.49 -11.90 -16.83
N GLY A 88 -5.12 -12.95 -16.28
CA GLY A 88 -6.54 -13.25 -16.50
C GLY A 88 -7.45 -12.04 -16.24
N ARG A 89 -7.18 -11.23 -15.22
CA ARG A 89 -8.01 -10.05 -14.88
C ARG A 89 -8.08 -9.05 -16.03
N CYS A 90 -6.98 -8.86 -16.73
CA CYS A 90 -6.96 -8.00 -17.90
C CYS A 90 -7.90 -8.48 -19.01
N PHE A 91 -7.95 -9.78 -19.28
CA PHE A 91 -8.81 -10.33 -20.32
C PHE A 91 -10.30 -10.37 -19.91
N ALA A 92 -10.60 -10.18 -18.62
CA ALA A 92 -11.96 -10.10 -18.09
C ALA A 92 -12.59 -8.69 -18.24
N ILE A 93 -11.82 -7.65 -18.59
CA ILE A 93 -12.33 -6.26 -18.73
C ILE A 93 -13.63 -6.15 -19.56
N PRO A 94 -13.80 -6.82 -20.71
CA PRO A 94 -15.08 -6.76 -21.44
C PRO A 94 -16.28 -7.28 -20.63
N GLN A 95 -16.07 -8.22 -19.71
CA GLN A 95 -17.12 -8.73 -18.83
C GLN A 95 -17.52 -7.76 -17.74
N GLU A 96 -16.64 -6.84 -17.38
CA GLU A 96 -16.94 -5.78 -16.43
C GLU A 96 -17.62 -4.60 -17.10
N LEU A 97 -17.04 -4.10 -18.20
CA LEU A 97 -17.57 -2.94 -18.94
C LEU A 97 -19.07 -3.09 -19.21
N TYR A 98 -19.48 -4.27 -19.65
CA TYR A 98 -20.84 -4.58 -20.07
C TYR A 98 -21.61 -5.45 -19.07
N ASN A 99 -21.17 -5.50 -17.81
CA ASN A 99 -21.81 -6.32 -16.78
C ASN A 99 -23.25 -5.83 -16.50
N PRO A 100 -24.23 -6.74 -16.36
CA PRO A 100 -25.61 -6.37 -16.08
C PRO A 100 -25.81 -5.69 -14.71
N LEU A 101 -24.93 -5.94 -13.73
CA LEU A 101 -25.03 -5.36 -12.39
C LEU A 101 -24.43 -3.95 -12.26
N ARG A 102 -23.89 -3.36 -13.35
CA ARG A 102 -23.29 -2.02 -13.25
C ARG A 102 -24.35 -0.97 -12.93
N VAL A 103 -24.05 -0.12 -11.96
CA VAL A 103 -24.79 1.13 -11.74
C VAL A 103 -24.43 2.08 -12.87
N ARG A 104 -25.43 2.54 -13.64
CA ARG A 104 -25.21 3.43 -14.79
C ARG A 104 -25.89 4.78 -14.67
N TYR A 105 -26.73 4.98 -13.65
CA TYR A 105 -27.46 6.22 -13.41
C TYR A 105 -27.46 6.54 -11.91
N PRO A 106 -27.50 7.82 -11.50
CA PRO A 106 -27.66 8.20 -10.09
C PRO A 106 -28.93 7.59 -9.48
N GLN A 107 -28.82 7.04 -8.28
CA GLN A 107 -29.94 6.37 -7.60
C GLN A 107 -30.11 6.90 -6.18
N LYS A 108 -31.37 7.05 -5.76
CA LYS A 108 -31.77 7.40 -4.40
C LYS A 108 -32.48 6.22 -3.76
N ARG A 109 -32.13 5.92 -2.51
CA ARG A 109 -32.85 4.91 -1.73
C ARG A 109 -34.26 5.40 -1.39
N VAL A 110 -35.25 4.55 -1.59
CA VAL A 110 -36.66 4.86 -1.29
C VAL A 110 -37.27 3.99 -0.18
N GLY A 111 -36.52 2.99 0.30
CA GLY A 111 -36.88 2.14 1.44
C GLY A 111 -35.92 2.26 2.63
N GLU A 112 -36.03 1.32 3.57
CA GLU A 112 -35.10 1.20 4.70
C GLU A 112 -33.66 0.89 4.21
N LYS A 113 -32.65 1.28 4.99
CA LYS A 113 -31.24 0.95 4.68
C LYS A 113 -31.09 -0.57 4.55
N GLY A 114 -30.47 -1.05 3.47
CA GLY A 114 -30.30 -2.47 3.18
C GLY A 114 -31.50 -3.17 2.52
N SER A 115 -32.60 -2.46 2.24
CA SER A 115 -33.80 -3.06 1.63
C SER A 115 -33.69 -3.34 0.12
N GLY A 116 -32.64 -2.85 -0.55
CA GLY A 116 -32.47 -2.96 -2.00
C GLY A 116 -33.47 -2.13 -2.82
N GLN A 117 -34.17 -1.16 -2.22
CA GLN A 117 -35.19 -0.35 -2.90
C GLN A 117 -34.65 0.99 -3.36
N TRP A 118 -34.53 1.14 -4.68
CA TRP A 118 -33.87 2.28 -5.33
C TRP A 118 -34.79 2.93 -6.37
N LYS A 119 -34.51 4.20 -6.66
CA LYS A 119 -35.14 4.94 -7.76
C LYS A 119 -34.08 5.79 -8.44
N ARG A 120 -34.08 5.80 -9.78
CA ARG A 120 -33.24 6.72 -10.54
C ARG A 120 -33.59 8.18 -10.24
N ILE A 121 -32.56 9.00 -10.09
CA ILE A 121 -32.64 10.46 -9.97
C ILE A 121 -31.67 11.09 -10.97
N THR A 122 -31.77 12.41 -11.19
CA THR A 122 -30.77 13.11 -12.02
C THR A 122 -29.50 13.41 -11.22
N TRP A 123 -28.41 13.73 -11.92
CA TRP A 123 -27.17 14.20 -11.29
C TRP A 123 -27.39 15.49 -10.50
N GLU A 124 -28.20 16.41 -11.01
CA GLU A 124 -28.53 17.67 -10.33
C GLU A 124 -29.27 17.41 -9.02
N GLU A 125 -30.30 16.56 -9.03
CA GLU A 125 -31.04 16.16 -7.82
C GLU A 125 -30.11 15.50 -6.80
N ALA A 126 -29.19 14.65 -7.26
CA ALA A 126 -28.23 13.96 -6.40
C ALA A 126 -27.26 14.94 -5.71
N TYR A 127 -26.70 15.90 -6.46
CA TYR A 127 -25.77 16.89 -5.94
C TYR A 127 -26.46 17.92 -5.04
N GLU A 128 -27.67 18.36 -5.36
CA GLU A 128 -28.42 19.28 -4.51
C GLU A 128 -28.79 18.64 -3.17
N GLU A 129 -29.29 17.41 -3.18
CA GLU A 129 -29.57 16.66 -1.95
C GLU A 129 -28.29 16.45 -1.14
N ALA A 130 -27.19 16.02 -1.78
CA ALA A 130 -25.92 15.82 -1.09
C ALA A 130 -25.40 17.12 -0.47
N ARG A 131 -25.43 18.24 -1.20
CA ARG A 131 -25.05 19.56 -0.71
C ARG A 131 -25.86 19.93 0.52
N ASP A 132 -27.18 19.83 0.44
CA ASP A 132 -28.07 20.26 1.52
C ASP A 132 -27.89 19.41 2.78
N ARG A 133 -27.79 18.09 2.62
CA ARG A 133 -27.62 17.15 3.75
C ARG A 133 -26.24 17.29 4.40
N PHE A 134 -25.16 17.37 3.63
CA PHE A 134 -23.82 17.57 4.20
C PHE A 134 -23.65 18.96 4.80
N THR A 135 -24.21 20.01 4.20
CA THR A 135 -24.18 21.36 4.77
C THR A 135 -24.88 21.39 6.11
N LYS A 136 -26.07 20.80 6.20
CA LYS A 136 -26.80 20.67 7.47
C LYS A 136 -25.96 19.99 8.55
N ILE A 137 -25.35 18.84 8.24
CA ILE A 137 -24.48 18.11 9.18
C ILE A 137 -23.28 18.97 9.59
N GLY A 138 -22.61 19.60 8.62
CA GLY A 138 -21.44 20.44 8.84
C GLY A 138 -21.74 21.68 9.71
N GLU A 139 -22.94 22.24 9.60
CA GLU A 139 -23.40 23.39 10.39
C GLU A 139 -23.90 23.00 11.79
N GLU A 140 -24.62 21.88 11.93
CA GLU A 140 -25.21 21.44 13.21
C GLU A 140 -24.21 20.70 14.11
N HIS A 141 -23.37 19.84 13.52
CA HIS A 141 -22.45 18.95 14.25
C HIS A 141 -20.97 19.29 14.04
N GLY A 142 -20.67 20.11 13.02
CA GLY A 142 -19.31 20.48 12.63
C GLY A 142 -18.75 19.59 11.52
N TRP A 143 -18.02 20.18 10.59
CA TRP A 143 -17.48 19.51 9.38
C TRP A 143 -16.54 18.33 9.65
N HIS A 144 -15.90 18.30 10.82
CA HIS A 144 -15.07 17.17 11.27
C HIS A 144 -15.86 15.89 11.55
N THR A 145 -17.19 15.97 11.68
CA THR A 145 -18.09 14.83 11.90
C THR A 145 -18.61 14.19 10.61
N ILE A 146 -18.14 14.68 9.46
CA ILE A 146 -18.36 14.06 8.16
C ILE A 146 -17.09 13.27 7.81
N ALA A 147 -17.28 11.98 7.59
CA ALA A 147 -16.26 11.05 7.16
C ALA A 147 -16.20 10.97 5.63
N HIS A 148 -15.01 10.73 5.07
CA HIS A 148 -14.88 10.35 3.67
C HIS A 148 -13.87 9.22 3.48
N GLN A 149 -14.19 8.26 2.63
CA GLN A 149 -13.37 7.10 2.33
C GLN A 149 -13.05 6.98 0.85
N TYR A 150 -11.81 6.57 0.58
CA TYR A 150 -11.37 6.09 -0.71
C TYR A 150 -10.64 4.75 -0.60
N GLY A 151 -10.92 3.83 -1.52
CA GLY A 151 -10.16 2.59 -1.62
C GLY A 151 -8.84 2.78 -2.37
N THR A 152 -8.18 1.69 -2.76
CA THR A 152 -6.94 1.76 -3.54
C THR A 152 -7.14 2.34 -4.96
N GLY A 153 -8.39 2.66 -5.26
CA GLY A 153 -8.82 3.51 -6.33
C GLY A 153 -8.91 2.81 -7.67
N ARG A 154 -9.98 3.13 -8.41
CA ARG A 154 -10.08 2.94 -9.87
C ARG A 154 -9.00 3.69 -10.65
N ASP A 155 -8.31 4.55 -9.92
CA ASP A 155 -7.28 5.47 -10.32
C ASP A 155 -6.54 5.94 -9.04
N MET A 156 -5.23 6.21 -9.12
CA MET A 156 -4.46 6.75 -8.00
C MET A 156 -4.55 8.27 -7.85
N LEU A 157 -4.97 8.96 -8.92
CA LEU A 157 -4.98 10.41 -9.00
C LEU A 157 -6.27 11.03 -8.43
N GLN A 158 -7.35 10.25 -8.36
CA GLN A 158 -8.60 10.64 -7.73
C GLN A 158 -8.43 11.07 -6.27
N PHE A 159 -7.41 10.55 -5.57
CA PHE A 159 -7.09 10.93 -4.19
C PHE A 159 -6.90 12.43 -4.06
N GLN A 160 -6.34 13.07 -5.09
CA GLN A 160 -6.12 14.52 -5.11
C GLN A 160 -7.44 15.29 -5.13
N ALA A 161 -8.45 14.82 -5.86
CA ALA A 161 -9.74 15.49 -5.95
C ALA A 161 -10.57 15.26 -4.68
N ILE A 162 -10.73 14.00 -4.24
CA ILE A 162 -11.55 13.67 -3.07
C ILE A 162 -10.95 14.24 -1.77
N ASN A 163 -9.65 14.06 -1.53
CA ASN A 163 -9.03 14.56 -0.30
C ASN A 163 -9.06 16.08 -0.26
N LYS A 164 -8.73 16.76 -1.36
CA LYS A 164 -8.80 18.22 -1.42
C LYS A 164 -10.19 18.72 -1.07
N LEU A 165 -11.23 18.18 -1.73
CA LEU A 165 -12.61 18.57 -1.49
C LEU A 165 -12.98 18.49 0.00
N TRP A 166 -12.81 17.33 0.60
CA TRP A 166 -13.25 17.09 1.98
C TRP A 166 -12.37 17.75 3.02
N LEU A 167 -11.06 17.84 2.79
CA LEU A 167 -10.14 18.56 3.68
C LEU A 167 -10.44 20.07 3.69
N GLU A 168 -10.81 20.68 2.55
CA GLU A 168 -11.19 22.10 2.51
C GLU A 168 -12.52 22.39 3.20
N LEU A 169 -13.44 21.43 3.16
CA LEU A 169 -14.69 21.51 3.93
C LEU A 169 -14.45 21.42 5.44
N GLY A 170 -13.32 20.83 5.88
CA GLY A 170 -12.96 20.68 7.29
C GLY A 170 -13.20 19.26 7.84
N SER A 171 -13.33 18.25 6.98
CA SER A 171 -13.32 16.85 7.41
C SER A 171 -11.93 16.47 7.95
N THR A 172 -11.90 15.75 9.07
CA THR A 172 -10.70 15.13 9.67
C THR A 172 -10.76 13.62 9.66
N ALA A 173 -11.95 13.06 9.45
CA ALA A 173 -12.24 11.65 9.36
C ALA A 173 -12.05 11.18 7.90
N THR A 174 -10.80 11.14 7.44
CA THR A 174 -10.45 10.54 6.14
C THR A 174 -10.23 9.02 6.31
N PHE A 175 -10.55 8.20 5.31
CA PHE A 175 -10.22 6.77 5.31
C PHE A 175 -9.57 6.43 3.98
N GLY A 176 -8.31 6.04 4.03
CA GLY A 176 -7.58 5.56 2.87
C GLY A 176 -7.07 4.15 3.11
N VAL A 177 -6.74 3.44 2.02
CA VAL A 177 -6.14 2.10 2.10
C VAL A 177 -4.76 2.08 2.73
N GLY A 178 -4.12 3.24 2.91
CA GLY A 178 -2.80 3.36 3.53
C GLY A 178 -2.71 2.66 4.88
N ASN A 179 -3.68 2.93 5.77
CA ASN A 179 -3.71 2.42 7.15
C ASN A 179 -3.78 0.90 7.25
N LEU A 180 -4.47 0.25 6.31
CA LEU A 180 -4.60 -1.20 6.20
C LEU A 180 -3.50 -1.84 5.36
N CYS A 181 -2.60 -1.05 4.75
CA CYS A 181 -1.61 -1.55 3.80
C CYS A 181 -0.21 -1.09 4.08
N TRP A 182 0.12 0.15 3.72
CA TRP A 182 1.50 0.58 3.60
C TRP A 182 2.04 1.35 4.80
N VAL A 183 1.13 2.03 5.50
CA VAL A 183 1.44 3.35 6.05
C VAL A 183 2.57 3.26 7.07
N GLY A 184 2.70 2.12 7.76
CA GLY A 184 3.83 1.81 8.64
C GLY A 184 5.18 1.93 7.93
N SER A 185 5.30 1.30 6.77
CA SER A 185 6.50 1.36 5.94
C SER A 185 6.81 2.76 5.45
N TYR A 186 5.80 3.47 4.97
CA TYR A 186 5.94 4.84 4.47
C TYR A 186 6.30 5.82 5.58
N PHE A 187 5.67 5.66 6.73
CA PHE A 187 5.95 6.44 7.91
C PHE A 187 7.38 6.20 8.37
N SER A 188 7.78 4.94 8.57
CA SER A 188 9.15 4.62 8.98
C SER A 188 10.17 5.11 7.94
N SER A 189 9.97 4.89 6.64
CA SER A 189 10.92 5.35 5.61
C SER A 189 11.14 6.86 5.62
N GLN A 190 10.06 7.64 5.79
CA GLN A 190 10.16 9.10 5.87
C GLN A 190 10.99 9.56 7.06
N ARG A 191 10.81 8.91 8.22
CA ARG A 191 11.53 9.31 9.45
C ARG A 191 12.98 8.84 9.43
N LEU A 192 13.20 7.61 8.98
CA LEU A 192 14.51 7.00 9.03
C LEU A 192 15.48 7.52 7.96
N TYR A 193 15.02 7.88 6.76
CA TYR A 193 15.92 8.33 5.68
C TYR A 193 15.33 9.37 4.73
N GLY A 194 14.12 9.89 5.01
CA GLY A 194 13.56 11.03 4.28
C GLY A 194 12.92 10.74 2.94
N ASP A 195 12.61 9.47 2.65
CA ASP A 195 11.97 9.02 1.41
C ASP A 195 10.60 8.37 1.67
N GLU A 196 9.77 8.37 0.64
CA GLU A 196 8.35 8.03 0.63
C GLU A 196 8.09 6.61 0.10
N THR A 197 9.04 5.70 0.34
CA THR A 197 9.04 4.37 -0.26
C THR A 197 8.44 3.32 0.66
N GLN A 198 7.18 2.98 0.38
CA GLN A 198 6.52 1.75 0.89
C GLN A 198 7.29 0.46 0.52
N TYR A 199 7.95 0.49 -0.63
CA TYR A 199 8.81 -0.56 -1.17
C TYR A 199 10.01 0.19 -1.75
N THR A 200 11.21 -0.05 -1.24
CA THR A 200 12.42 0.35 -1.97
C THR A 200 12.32 -0.30 -3.35
N GLY A 201 12.54 0.47 -4.42
CA GLY A 201 12.68 -0.14 -5.74
C GLY A 201 13.86 -1.10 -5.68
N TRP A 202 13.86 -2.17 -6.47
CA TRP A 202 14.96 -3.15 -6.43
C TRP A 202 15.53 -3.33 -7.83
N ASP A 203 16.85 -3.42 -7.92
CA ASP A 203 17.55 -3.63 -9.19
C ASP A 203 17.68 -5.12 -9.54
N GLY A 204 16.53 -5.75 -9.77
CA GLY A 204 16.47 -7.17 -10.11
C GLY A 204 17.20 -7.57 -11.40
N ASN A 205 17.57 -6.61 -12.24
CA ASN A 205 18.33 -6.86 -13.47
C ASN A 205 19.83 -6.99 -13.23
N ASN A 206 20.35 -6.53 -12.09
CA ASN A 206 21.78 -6.61 -11.75
C ASN A 206 22.05 -7.35 -10.43
N THR A 207 21.03 -7.90 -9.78
CA THR A 207 21.16 -8.58 -8.49
C THR A 207 21.73 -10.00 -8.60
N ASP A 208 22.45 -10.41 -7.54
CA ASP A 208 22.97 -11.76 -7.29
C ASP A 208 22.14 -12.54 -6.24
N CYS A 209 21.26 -11.86 -5.50
CA CYS A 209 20.33 -12.50 -4.57
C CYS A 209 19.04 -11.68 -4.39
N ILE A 210 17.88 -12.33 -4.40
CA ILE A 210 16.58 -11.70 -4.10
C ILE A 210 15.97 -12.36 -2.87
N LEU A 211 15.86 -11.60 -1.78
CA LEU A 211 15.13 -11.98 -0.58
C LEU A 211 13.66 -11.51 -0.69
N ILE A 212 12.74 -12.46 -0.81
CA ILE A 212 11.30 -12.24 -0.97
C ILE A 212 10.57 -12.66 0.32
N TRP A 213 9.97 -11.70 1.02
CA TRP A 213 9.39 -11.93 2.35
C TRP A 213 7.87 -11.71 2.38
N CYS A 214 7.09 -12.78 2.61
CA CYS A 214 5.63 -12.80 2.66
C CYS A 214 4.96 -12.08 1.47
N ARG A 215 5.61 -12.12 0.30
CA ARG A 215 5.21 -11.46 -0.94
C ARG A 215 4.82 -12.53 -1.95
N GLN A 216 3.62 -12.39 -2.52
CA GLN A 216 3.12 -13.29 -3.55
C GLN A 216 3.05 -12.58 -4.90
N GLU A 217 3.98 -12.87 -5.79
CA GLU A 217 4.05 -12.33 -7.17
C GLU A 217 2.85 -12.74 -8.03
N ARG A 218 2.04 -13.72 -7.60
CA ARG A 218 0.77 -14.09 -8.26
C ARG A 218 -0.28 -12.97 -8.20
N SER A 219 -0.20 -12.11 -7.19
CA SER A 219 -1.21 -11.10 -6.89
C SER A 219 -0.85 -9.70 -7.38
N ARG A 220 0.45 -9.46 -7.62
CA ARG A 220 1.04 -8.24 -8.17
C ARG A 220 1.51 -8.48 -9.62
N GLY A 221 1.86 -7.44 -10.37
CA GLY A 221 2.01 -7.52 -11.82
C GLY A 221 2.82 -8.74 -12.29
N TYR A 222 2.27 -9.51 -13.24
CA TYR A 222 2.87 -10.78 -13.71
C TYR A 222 4.27 -10.61 -14.32
N TYR A 223 4.64 -9.38 -14.66
CA TYR A 223 5.97 -9.03 -15.18
C TYR A 223 7.07 -9.03 -14.12
N ASP A 224 6.78 -8.89 -12.82
CA ASP A 224 7.81 -9.01 -11.76
C ASP A 224 8.46 -10.40 -11.77
N TRP A 225 7.68 -11.43 -12.11
CA TRP A 225 8.19 -12.78 -12.31
C TRP A 225 9.20 -12.87 -13.45
N LEU A 226 9.10 -12.02 -14.47
CA LEU A 226 10.10 -11.97 -15.54
C LEU A 226 11.44 -11.50 -14.96
N THR A 227 11.43 -10.50 -14.07
CA THR A 227 12.63 -10.01 -13.39
C THR A 227 13.25 -11.08 -12.49
N VAL A 228 12.45 -11.74 -11.64
CA VAL A 228 12.93 -12.83 -10.76
C VAL A 228 13.51 -13.97 -11.60
N LYS A 229 12.79 -14.40 -12.65
CA LYS A 229 13.24 -15.47 -13.54
C LYS A 229 14.57 -15.12 -14.23
N ARG A 230 14.70 -13.90 -14.76
CA ARG A 230 15.95 -13.43 -15.41
C ARG A 230 17.10 -13.40 -14.43
N ALA A 231 16.87 -12.96 -13.19
CA ALA A 231 17.89 -12.99 -12.16
C ALA A 231 18.38 -14.42 -11.89
N GLN A 232 17.46 -15.37 -11.72
CA GLN A 232 17.82 -16.78 -11.55
C GLN A 232 18.55 -17.37 -12.78
N GLU A 233 18.14 -17.01 -14.00
CA GLU A 233 18.83 -17.44 -15.23
C GLU A 233 20.27 -16.90 -15.33
N ARG A 234 20.57 -15.77 -14.68
CA ARG A 234 21.94 -15.24 -14.51
C ARG A 234 22.71 -15.89 -13.36
N GLY A 235 22.05 -16.69 -12.52
CA GLY A 235 22.65 -17.37 -11.37
C GLY A 235 22.31 -16.75 -10.00
N ALA A 236 21.46 -15.73 -9.95
CA ALA A 236 21.06 -15.12 -8.69
C ALA A 236 20.24 -16.09 -7.82
N LYS A 237 20.45 -16.06 -6.51
CA LYS A 237 19.67 -16.86 -5.55
C LYS A 237 18.35 -16.20 -5.21
N VAL A 238 17.29 -16.99 -5.07
CA VAL A 238 15.99 -16.50 -4.56
C VAL A 238 15.69 -17.15 -3.22
N ILE A 239 15.54 -16.31 -2.19
CA ILE A 239 15.14 -16.72 -0.84
C ILE A 239 13.68 -16.31 -0.65
N CYS A 240 12.83 -17.25 -0.23
CA CYS A 240 11.44 -16.98 0.08
C CYS A 240 11.18 -17.24 1.57
N VAL A 241 10.73 -16.21 2.29
CA VAL A 241 10.24 -16.35 3.68
C VAL A 241 8.72 -16.24 3.63
N ASP A 242 8.01 -17.35 3.85
CA ASP A 242 6.54 -17.37 3.82
C ASP A 242 6.03 -18.59 4.59
N PRO A 243 5.04 -18.48 5.49
CA PRO A 243 4.48 -19.62 6.21
C PRO A 243 3.90 -20.71 5.29
N ARG A 244 3.51 -20.35 4.06
CA ARG A 244 2.93 -21.25 3.06
C ARG A 244 3.93 -21.55 1.95
N PHE A 245 3.82 -22.74 1.37
CA PHE A 245 4.52 -23.09 0.12
C PHE A 245 3.82 -22.43 -1.06
N THR A 246 3.96 -21.11 -1.16
CA THR A 246 3.37 -20.30 -2.22
C THR A 246 4.05 -20.58 -3.56
N CYS A 247 3.56 -19.96 -4.63
CA CYS A 247 4.24 -20.12 -5.92
C CYS A 247 5.56 -19.37 -6.02
N THR A 248 5.75 -18.36 -5.19
CA THR A 248 7.04 -17.77 -4.92
C THR A 248 7.99 -18.81 -4.34
N ALA A 249 7.57 -19.47 -3.25
CA ALA A 249 8.34 -20.56 -2.64
C ALA A 249 8.63 -21.69 -3.64
N SER A 250 7.70 -22.03 -4.53
CA SER A 250 7.88 -23.07 -5.55
C SER A 250 8.99 -22.79 -6.59
N LYS A 251 9.45 -21.54 -6.69
CA LYS A 251 10.57 -21.15 -7.57
C LYS A 251 11.78 -20.67 -6.80
N ALA A 252 11.69 -20.56 -5.47
CA ALA A 252 12.80 -20.14 -4.65
C ALA A 252 13.86 -21.24 -4.55
N ASP A 253 15.12 -20.84 -4.42
CA ASP A 253 16.22 -21.74 -4.08
C ASP A 253 16.12 -22.18 -2.61
N ILE A 254 15.72 -21.24 -1.74
CA ILE A 254 15.58 -21.45 -0.30
C ILE A 254 14.18 -20.99 0.13
N TRP A 255 13.45 -21.85 0.83
CA TRP A 255 12.16 -21.50 1.44
C TRP A 255 12.23 -21.66 2.95
N LEU A 256 11.83 -20.62 3.67
CA LEU A 256 11.70 -20.58 5.13
C LEU A 256 10.21 -20.53 5.50
N PRO A 257 9.59 -21.67 5.92
CA PRO A 257 8.20 -21.75 6.36
C PRO A 257 8.00 -21.16 7.76
N ILE A 258 8.20 -19.84 7.89
CA ILE A 258 8.24 -19.12 9.16
C ILE A 258 6.93 -19.25 9.96
N ARG A 259 7.00 -19.26 11.29
CA ARG A 259 5.83 -19.09 12.16
C ARG A 259 5.23 -17.70 11.95
N PRO A 260 3.94 -17.55 11.60
CA PRO A 260 3.33 -16.24 11.41
C PRO A 260 3.52 -15.32 12.62
N GLY A 261 3.99 -14.09 12.37
CA GLY A 261 4.21 -13.07 13.42
C GLY A 261 5.55 -13.15 14.14
N SER A 262 6.43 -14.09 13.75
CA SER A 262 7.80 -14.19 14.30
C SER A 262 8.86 -13.49 13.45
N ASP A 263 8.45 -12.77 12.40
CA ASP A 263 9.32 -12.15 11.40
C ASP A 263 10.41 -11.25 12.00
N MET A 264 10.08 -10.53 13.08
CA MET A 264 11.02 -9.67 13.80
C MET A 264 12.22 -10.46 14.34
N ALA A 265 12.00 -11.66 14.89
CA ALA A 265 13.08 -12.49 15.41
C ALA A 265 14.06 -12.91 14.30
N LEU A 266 13.53 -13.25 13.12
CA LEU A 266 14.35 -13.62 11.99
C LEU A 266 15.17 -12.43 11.46
N VAL A 267 14.56 -11.26 11.25
CA VAL A 267 15.31 -10.09 10.74
C VAL A 267 16.35 -9.57 11.74
N LEU A 268 16.08 -9.65 13.04
CA LEU A 268 17.09 -9.31 14.06
C LEU A 268 18.28 -10.27 14.01
N ALA A 269 18.07 -11.55 13.70
CA ALA A 269 19.16 -12.49 13.45
C ALA A 269 19.93 -12.16 12.16
N PHE A 270 19.27 -11.72 11.08
CA PHE A 270 19.97 -11.20 9.90
C PHE A 270 20.88 -10.02 10.28
N ILE A 271 20.36 -9.04 11.04
CA ILE A 271 21.14 -7.88 11.47
C ILE A 271 22.31 -8.30 12.36
N ASN A 272 22.08 -9.21 13.32
CA ASN A 272 23.12 -9.73 14.19
C ASN A 272 24.27 -10.40 13.41
N GLU A 273 23.96 -11.23 12.42
CA GLU A 273 24.99 -11.86 11.58
C GLU A 273 25.69 -10.83 10.67
N ILE A 274 24.95 -9.84 10.13
CA ILE A 274 25.54 -8.77 9.31
C ILE A 274 26.56 -7.97 10.11
N VAL A 275 26.23 -7.48 11.32
CA VAL A 275 27.13 -6.61 12.11
C VAL A 275 28.42 -7.32 12.57
N HIS A 276 28.40 -8.65 12.64
CA HIS A 276 29.57 -9.47 12.96
C HIS A 276 30.32 -10.00 11.72
N SER A 277 29.82 -9.71 10.50
CA SER A 277 30.44 -10.12 9.25
C SER A 277 31.47 -9.09 8.75
N ASP A 278 32.40 -9.55 7.91
CA ASP A 278 33.35 -8.68 7.18
C ASP A 278 32.68 -7.86 6.06
N LYS A 279 31.41 -8.13 5.77
CA LYS A 279 30.56 -7.45 4.78
C LYS A 279 29.75 -6.30 5.37
N CYS A 280 29.77 -6.10 6.69
CA CYS A 280 29.08 -4.98 7.31
C CYS A 280 29.56 -3.65 6.71
N ALA A 281 28.63 -2.82 6.25
CA ALA A 281 28.89 -1.52 5.65
C ALA A 281 29.24 -0.47 6.73
N THR A 282 30.32 -0.70 7.48
CA THR A 282 30.73 0.12 8.64
C THR A 282 31.04 1.57 8.26
N GLU A 283 31.61 1.80 7.08
CA GLU A 283 31.86 3.17 6.59
C GLU A 283 30.56 3.89 6.23
N PHE A 284 29.57 3.17 5.68
CA PHE A 284 28.24 3.74 5.47
C PHE A 284 27.59 4.10 6.82
N ALA A 285 27.62 3.17 7.77
CA ALA A 285 27.11 3.40 9.13
C ALA A 285 27.78 4.61 9.78
N ARG A 286 29.12 4.71 9.70
CA ARG A 286 29.90 5.82 10.27
C ARG A 286 29.56 7.17 9.65
N MET A 287 29.50 7.25 8.32
CA MET A 287 29.46 8.55 7.65
C MET A 287 28.05 9.05 7.39
N TYR A 288 27.12 8.14 7.11
CA TYR A 288 25.80 8.48 6.58
C TYR A 288 24.64 8.11 7.52
N THR A 289 24.91 7.44 8.64
CA THR A 289 23.88 7.16 9.67
C THR A 289 24.21 7.84 10.99
N ASN A 290 23.26 7.86 11.93
CA ASN A 290 23.49 8.34 13.29
C ASN A 290 24.19 7.31 14.22
N ALA A 291 24.73 6.21 13.67
CA ALA A 291 25.49 5.20 14.42
C ALA A 291 26.58 5.76 15.36
N PRO A 292 27.39 6.76 14.95
CA PRO A 292 28.45 7.30 15.82
C PRO A 292 27.96 8.24 16.93
N PHE A 293 26.70 8.68 16.88
CA PHE A 293 26.22 9.68 17.83
C PHE A 293 26.09 9.06 19.21
N PHE A 294 26.46 9.82 20.23
CA PHE A 294 26.21 9.44 21.62
C PHE A 294 24.73 9.50 21.95
N ILE A 295 24.26 8.58 22.79
CA ILE A 295 22.90 8.57 23.33
C ILE A 295 22.93 8.93 24.82
N ASP A 296 22.05 9.85 25.22
CA ASP A 296 21.78 10.16 26.63
C ASP A 296 20.80 9.13 27.20
N GLU A 297 21.29 7.90 27.40
CA GLU A 297 20.50 6.76 27.86
C GLU A 297 19.83 7.04 29.22
N LYS A 298 18.65 6.44 29.40
CA LYS A 298 17.94 6.45 30.68
C LYS A 298 18.60 5.45 31.63
N ASP A 299 18.96 5.90 32.82
CA ASP A 299 19.44 5.02 33.88
C ASP A 299 18.29 4.23 34.53
N ALA A 300 18.63 3.38 35.51
CA ALA A 300 17.65 2.53 36.21
C ALA A 300 16.58 3.33 36.99
N ASP A 301 16.88 4.59 37.35
CA ASP A 301 15.96 5.50 38.03
C ASP A 301 15.17 6.35 37.01
N GLY A 302 15.40 6.16 35.71
CA GLY A 302 14.75 6.86 34.61
C GLY A 302 15.35 8.23 34.28
N ASN A 303 16.51 8.58 34.83
CA ASN A 303 17.19 9.84 34.52
C ASN A 303 17.92 9.75 33.18
N GLY A 304 17.84 10.81 32.38
CA GLY A 304 18.28 10.82 30.99
C GLY A 304 17.11 10.99 30.04
N THR A 305 17.40 11.47 28.85
CA THR A 305 16.36 11.81 27.87
C THR A 305 15.95 10.61 27.03
N GLY A 306 16.87 9.66 26.77
CA GLY A 306 16.72 8.62 25.76
C GLY A 306 16.94 9.12 24.32
N TYR A 307 17.40 10.36 24.17
CA TYR A 307 17.65 11.00 22.87
C TYR A 307 19.14 11.01 22.53
N GLN A 308 19.45 11.34 21.28
CA GLN A 308 20.79 11.63 20.81
C GLN A 308 21.34 12.81 21.62
N LEU A 309 22.57 12.65 22.13
CA LEU A 309 23.22 13.64 22.97
C LEU A 309 23.51 14.91 22.16
N ARG A 310 22.97 16.03 22.63
CA ARG A 310 23.15 17.35 22.01
C ARG A 310 24.06 18.22 22.86
N GLU A 311 24.71 19.21 22.25
CA GLU A 311 25.58 20.15 22.96
C GLU A 311 24.83 20.90 24.09
N SER A 312 23.56 21.21 23.90
CA SER A 312 22.66 21.79 24.91
C SER A 312 22.51 20.93 26.17
N TYR A 313 22.75 19.63 26.10
CA TYR A 313 22.66 18.74 27.28
C TYR A 313 23.96 18.79 28.09
N LEU A 314 25.04 19.30 27.49
CA LEU A 314 26.36 19.38 28.10
C LEU A 314 26.64 20.75 28.74
N LYS A 315 25.96 21.82 28.30
CA LYS A 315 26.14 23.20 28.84
C LYS A 315 24.91 24.08 28.64
N GLU A 316 24.72 25.06 29.53
CA GLU A 316 23.53 25.92 29.62
C GLU A 316 23.20 26.69 28.32
N ASP A 317 24.22 27.23 27.63
CA ASP A 317 24.06 27.96 26.35
C ASP A 317 24.24 27.08 25.10
N GLY A 318 24.35 25.75 25.28
CA GLY A 318 24.65 24.81 24.21
C GLY A 318 23.61 24.77 23.09
N ASN A 319 24.01 24.25 21.94
CA ASN A 319 23.17 24.14 20.77
C ASN A 319 22.44 22.79 20.70
N GLU A 320 21.11 22.82 20.64
CA GLU A 320 20.27 21.64 20.46
C GLU A 320 20.46 20.98 19.08
N GLU A 321 21.06 21.68 18.11
CA GLU A 321 21.23 21.20 16.73
C GLU A 321 22.59 20.54 16.48
N LEU A 322 23.43 20.45 17.52
CA LEU A 322 24.77 19.88 17.48
C LEU A 322 24.79 18.52 18.17
N TYR A 323 24.97 17.46 17.39
CA TYR A 323 24.92 16.06 17.86
C TYR A 323 26.32 15.56 18.19
N ALA A 324 26.52 15.11 19.43
CA ALA A 324 27.84 14.77 19.94
C ALA A 324 28.32 13.40 19.44
N ALA A 325 29.59 13.33 19.04
CA ALA A 325 30.32 12.10 18.76
C ALA A 325 31.79 12.26 19.17
N TRP A 326 32.52 11.16 19.32
CA TRP A 326 33.97 11.21 19.53
C TRP A 326 34.70 11.15 18.19
N ASP A 327 35.75 11.92 17.99
CA ASP A 327 36.63 11.80 16.84
C ASP A 327 37.81 10.89 17.16
N GLU A 328 37.97 9.77 16.44
CA GLU A 328 39.08 8.85 16.70
C GLU A 328 40.41 9.33 16.10
N ASN A 329 40.38 10.31 15.18
CA ASN A 329 41.58 10.88 14.58
C ASN A 329 42.27 11.88 15.52
N SER A 330 41.51 12.79 16.12
CA SER A 330 42.01 13.86 16.99
C SER A 330 41.75 13.63 18.48
N ASP A 331 41.12 12.52 18.84
CA ASP A 331 40.81 12.10 20.23
C ASP A 331 40.10 13.20 21.02
N GLN A 332 39.02 13.75 20.43
CA GLN A 332 38.25 14.84 21.00
C GLN A 332 36.75 14.69 20.76
N LEU A 333 35.96 15.42 21.56
CA LEU A 333 34.53 15.56 21.33
C LEU A 333 34.28 16.47 20.12
N ILE A 334 33.52 15.98 19.15
CA ILE A 334 33.06 16.72 17.98
C ILE A 334 31.54 16.72 17.90
N PHE A 335 31.01 17.63 17.10
CA PHE A 335 29.57 17.83 16.95
C PHE A 335 29.17 17.82 15.48
N TRP A 336 28.24 16.95 15.12
CA TRP A 336 27.60 17.00 13.82
C TRP A 336 26.59 18.14 13.78
N SER A 337 26.72 19.00 12.79
CA SER A 337 25.76 20.06 12.51
C SER A 337 24.66 19.58 11.57
N GLY A 338 23.41 19.55 12.06
CA GLY A 338 22.23 19.31 11.23
C GLY A 338 21.91 20.48 10.28
N ASP A 339 20.74 20.46 9.63
CA ASP A 339 20.26 21.58 8.82
C ASP A 339 19.26 22.43 9.59
N TRP A 340 19.70 23.57 10.11
CA TRP A 340 18.76 24.66 10.22
C TRP A 340 19.34 26.06 10.09
N GLN A 341 18.45 26.96 9.66
CA GLN A 341 18.63 28.31 9.16
C GLN A 341 19.34 29.25 10.16
N ASN A 342 20.65 29.07 10.32
CA ASN A 342 21.62 30.00 10.88
C ASN A 342 21.31 30.61 12.27
N ALA A 343 20.31 30.11 13.01
CA ALA A 343 19.84 30.74 14.26
C ALA A 343 20.92 30.83 15.35
N LYS A 344 21.84 29.86 15.38
CA LYS A 344 23.07 29.87 16.21
C LYS A 344 24.37 29.74 15.39
N GLY A 345 24.35 30.07 14.10
CA GLY A 345 25.56 30.05 13.25
C GLY A 345 26.06 28.66 12.81
N VAL A 346 25.21 27.63 12.91
CA VAL A 346 25.49 26.24 12.49
C VAL A 346 24.97 25.91 11.08
N GLY A 347 24.23 26.83 10.45
CA GLY A 347 23.73 26.69 9.08
C GLY A 347 24.74 27.09 8.00
N GLY A 348 24.28 27.14 6.75
CA GLY A 348 25.07 27.65 5.62
C GLY A 348 26.26 26.71 5.27
N PRO A 349 27.52 27.20 5.27
CA PRO A 349 28.70 26.36 5.03
C PRO A 349 28.99 25.31 6.12
N LYS A 350 28.47 25.51 7.34
CA LYS A 350 28.67 24.58 8.46
C LYS A 350 27.59 23.50 8.55
N ALA A 351 26.51 23.60 7.77
CA ALA A 351 25.47 22.58 7.73
C ALA A 351 26.04 21.27 7.16
N PHE A 352 25.69 20.15 7.78
CA PHE A 352 26.18 18.81 7.43
C PHE A 352 27.70 18.68 7.49
N GLN A 353 28.31 19.31 8.49
CA GLN A 353 29.73 19.23 8.77
C GLN A 353 29.95 18.78 10.22
N TRP A 354 31.10 18.16 10.47
CA TRP A 354 31.60 17.94 11.82
C TRP A 354 32.30 19.19 12.31
N LEU A 355 32.00 19.59 13.54
CA LEU A 355 32.52 20.78 14.20
C LEU A 355 33.27 20.41 15.48
N ASP A 356 34.34 21.14 15.81
CA ASP A 356 34.97 21.08 17.13
C ASP A 356 34.12 21.84 18.19
N ALA A 357 34.58 21.84 19.44
CA ALA A 357 33.89 22.50 20.55
C ALA A 357 33.81 24.04 20.39
N GLU A 358 34.71 24.63 19.58
CA GLU A 358 34.72 26.03 19.19
C GLU A 358 33.84 26.33 17.97
N GLY A 359 33.28 25.30 17.34
CA GLY A 359 32.39 25.38 16.17
C GLY A 359 33.13 25.51 14.83
N ASN A 360 34.41 25.17 14.72
CA ASN A 360 35.17 25.13 13.47
C ASN A 360 34.98 23.79 12.75
N ILE A 361 34.99 23.81 11.42
CA ILE A 361 34.85 22.59 10.61
C ILE A 361 36.08 21.70 10.77
N VAL A 362 35.86 20.44 11.13
CA VAL A 362 36.86 19.37 11.20
C VAL A 362 36.82 18.58 9.89
N ALA A 363 37.64 18.98 8.92
CA ALA A 363 37.58 18.48 7.54
C ALA A 363 37.92 16.99 7.40
N ASP A 364 38.74 16.46 8.30
CA ASP A 364 39.21 15.07 8.36
C ASP A 364 38.61 14.31 9.55
N ALA A 365 37.46 14.76 10.05
CA ALA A 365 36.74 14.07 11.12
C ALA A 365 36.47 12.61 10.74
N LYS A 366 36.82 11.72 11.67
CA LYS A 366 36.52 10.30 11.67
C LYS A 366 35.75 9.99 12.95
N PRO A 367 34.44 10.23 12.97
CA PRO A 367 33.62 9.96 14.14
C PRO A 367 33.72 8.47 14.49
N ALA A 368 34.03 8.17 15.75
CA ALA A 368 34.19 6.82 16.27
C ALA A 368 32.85 6.08 16.16
N LEU A 369 32.87 4.96 15.43
CA LEU A 369 31.66 4.15 15.26
C LEU A 369 31.28 3.45 16.57
N SER A 370 32.26 3.03 17.36
CA SER A 370 32.09 2.29 18.62
C SER A 370 32.94 2.93 19.71
N GLY A 371 32.43 2.94 20.93
CA GLY A 371 33.09 3.49 22.11
C GLY A 371 32.12 4.08 23.14
N SER A 372 32.65 4.30 24.34
CA SER A 372 31.96 5.03 25.41
C SER A 372 32.89 6.05 26.01
N HIS A 373 32.39 7.24 26.32
CA HIS A 373 33.20 8.33 26.87
C HIS A 373 32.50 8.99 28.06
N GLU A 374 33.28 9.32 29.08
CA GLU A 374 32.80 10.10 30.22
C GLU A 374 32.87 11.60 29.87
N ILE A 375 31.71 12.27 29.89
CA ILE A 375 31.57 13.69 29.62
C ILE A 375 30.78 14.30 30.79
N ASN A 376 31.37 15.30 31.46
CA ASN A 376 30.79 15.95 32.64
C ASN A 376 30.34 14.97 33.75
N GLY A 377 31.07 13.86 33.92
CA GLY A 377 30.78 12.84 34.95
C GLY A 377 29.66 11.86 34.61
N LYS A 378 29.11 11.88 33.38
CA LYS A 378 28.20 10.86 32.85
C LYS A 378 28.88 10.12 31.69
N THR A 379 28.74 8.79 31.65
CA THR A 379 29.22 7.98 30.53
C THR A 379 28.16 7.91 29.45
N TYR A 380 28.55 8.17 28.21
CA TYR A 380 27.70 8.08 27.02
C TYR A 380 28.26 7.03 26.06
N ARG A 381 27.37 6.26 25.42
CA ARG A 381 27.72 5.22 24.45
C ARG A 381 27.23 5.59 23.07
N THR A 382 27.94 5.12 22.03
CA THR A 382 27.48 5.30 20.65
C THR A 382 26.18 4.55 20.42
N SER A 383 25.34 5.07 19.52
CA SER A 383 24.10 4.36 19.13
C SER A 383 24.40 3.02 18.42
N TRP A 384 25.57 2.89 17.78
CA TRP A 384 26.10 1.64 17.25
C TRP A 384 26.29 0.56 18.32
N ASP A 385 26.97 0.87 19.43
CA ASP A 385 27.20 -0.11 20.49
C ASP A 385 25.89 -0.58 21.10
N ILE A 386 24.93 0.33 21.26
CA ILE A 386 23.60 0.02 21.76
C ILE A 386 22.85 -0.88 20.76
N LEU A 387 22.96 -0.62 19.45
CA LEU A 387 22.39 -1.49 18.42
C LEU A 387 23.01 -2.89 18.43
N VAL A 388 24.34 -2.99 18.51
CA VAL A 388 25.06 -4.28 18.53
C VAL A 388 24.65 -5.08 19.77
N GLU A 389 24.59 -4.45 20.94
CA GLU A 389 24.09 -5.09 22.16
C GLU A 389 22.64 -5.55 22.00
N HIS A 390 21.77 -4.70 21.46
CA HIS A 390 20.35 -4.99 21.24
C HIS A 390 20.12 -6.21 20.32
N VAL A 391 20.93 -6.39 19.27
CA VAL A 391 20.79 -7.53 18.35
C VAL A 391 21.54 -8.79 18.81
N THR A 392 22.48 -8.68 19.75
CA THR A 392 23.33 -9.80 20.22
C THR A 392 22.54 -11.03 20.70
N PRO A 393 21.42 -10.91 21.44
CA PRO A 393 20.64 -12.07 21.85
C PRO A 393 19.99 -12.82 20.69
N TRP A 394 19.80 -12.18 19.53
CA TRP A 394 19.10 -12.73 18.36
C TRP A 394 20.03 -13.60 17.50
N THR A 395 20.52 -14.68 18.10
CA THR A 395 21.30 -15.70 17.40
C THR A 395 20.44 -16.50 16.43
N ILE A 396 21.07 -17.22 15.49
CA ILE A 396 20.39 -18.19 14.61
C ILE A 396 19.59 -19.22 15.42
N GLN A 397 20.15 -19.72 16.54
CA GLN A 397 19.47 -20.66 17.42
C GLN A 397 18.19 -20.05 18.01
N ARG A 398 18.28 -18.82 18.51
CA ARG A 398 17.10 -18.13 19.08
C ARG A 398 16.04 -17.86 18.02
N ALA A 399 16.45 -17.39 16.84
CA ALA A 399 15.52 -17.20 15.73
C ALA A 399 14.87 -18.52 15.32
N ALA A 400 15.61 -19.64 15.32
CA ALA A 400 15.05 -20.97 15.06
C ALA A 400 13.94 -21.35 16.05
N GLU A 401 14.11 -21.06 17.34
CA GLU A 401 13.10 -21.29 18.38
C GLU A 401 11.85 -20.44 18.16
N PHE A 402 11.99 -19.12 17.99
CA PHE A 402 10.86 -18.20 17.82
C PHE A 402 10.12 -18.42 16.49
N CYS A 403 10.85 -18.76 15.43
CA CYS A 403 10.31 -18.92 14.09
C CYS A 403 9.84 -20.34 13.77
N GLU A 404 10.12 -21.30 14.64
CA GLU A 404 9.88 -22.74 14.41
C GLU A 404 10.51 -23.21 13.09
N LEU A 405 11.79 -22.85 12.90
CA LEU A 405 12.57 -23.10 11.69
C LEU A 405 13.86 -23.89 12.01
N PRO A 406 14.37 -24.72 11.10
CA PRO A 406 15.67 -25.35 11.28
C PRO A 406 16.82 -24.32 11.22
N GLU A 407 17.72 -24.35 12.21
CA GLU A 407 18.90 -23.46 12.28
C GLU A 407 19.72 -23.46 10.97
N GLY A 408 19.99 -24.65 10.41
CA GLY A 408 20.76 -24.78 9.18
C GLY A 408 20.13 -24.08 7.98
N LYS A 409 18.78 -24.00 7.92
CA LYS A 409 18.06 -23.31 6.85
C LYS A 409 18.11 -21.79 7.03
N ILE A 410 18.01 -21.31 8.26
CA ILE A 410 18.20 -19.88 8.58
C ILE A 410 19.62 -19.47 8.19
N LYS A 411 20.63 -20.25 8.61
CA LYS A 411 22.03 -19.99 8.27
C LYS A 411 22.25 -19.93 6.76
N GLU A 412 21.74 -20.92 6.02
CA GLU A 412 21.82 -20.97 4.55
C GLU A 412 21.26 -19.69 3.89
N ALA A 413 20.12 -19.19 4.39
CA ALA A 413 19.49 -17.98 3.86
C ALA A 413 20.27 -16.71 4.21
N ILE A 414 20.74 -16.57 5.45
CA ILE A 414 21.52 -15.41 5.91
C ILE A 414 22.84 -15.34 5.15
N ASP A 415 23.57 -16.45 5.08
CA ASP A 415 24.86 -16.53 4.37
C ASP A 415 24.67 -16.14 2.89
N ALA A 416 23.65 -16.67 2.22
CA ALA A 416 23.36 -16.34 0.82
C ALA A 416 23.07 -14.84 0.58
N TYR A 417 22.39 -14.19 1.53
CA TYR A 417 22.12 -12.75 1.45
C TYR A 417 23.39 -11.92 1.70
N ILE A 418 24.16 -12.25 2.74
CA ILE A 418 25.40 -11.54 3.11
C ILE A 418 26.48 -11.70 2.02
N ASP A 419 26.64 -12.91 1.47
CA ASP A 419 27.63 -13.20 0.43
C ASP A 419 27.37 -12.37 -0.83
N ALA A 420 26.10 -12.25 -1.22
CA ALA A 420 25.66 -11.48 -2.38
C ALA A 420 25.73 -9.97 -2.18
N SER A 421 25.74 -9.47 -0.94
CA SER A 421 25.84 -8.04 -0.66
C SER A 421 27.16 -7.42 -1.15
N PRO A 422 27.13 -6.21 -1.77
CA PRO A 422 26.01 -5.26 -1.85
C PRO A 422 25.01 -5.49 -3.01
N HIS A 423 25.11 -6.61 -3.74
CA HIS A 423 24.26 -6.94 -4.90
C HIS A 423 23.04 -7.79 -4.52
N ALA A 424 22.47 -7.58 -3.33
CA ALA A 424 21.30 -8.29 -2.86
C ALA A 424 20.07 -7.37 -2.77
N CYS A 425 18.99 -7.79 -3.44
CA CYS A 425 17.68 -7.15 -3.36
C CYS A 425 16.83 -7.76 -2.24
N PHE A 426 15.99 -6.93 -1.64
CA PHE A 426 14.94 -7.35 -0.71
C PHE A 426 13.58 -6.80 -1.17
N THR A 427 12.55 -7.63 -1.08
CA THR A 427 11.18 -7.19 -1.32
C THR A 427 10.23 -7.89 -0.37
N ARG A 428 9.21 -7.18 0.10
CA ARG A 428 8.24 -7.70 1.07
C ARG A 428 6.80 -7.51 0.63
N GLY A 429 5.94 -8.39 1.11
CA GLY A 429 4.49 -8.26 0.97
C GLY A 429 3.87 -7.62 2.20
N GLN A 430 2.63 -7.16 2.06
CA GLN A 430 1.93 -6.40 3.11
C GLN A 430 1.64 -7.24 4.36
N LYS A 431 1.66 -8.58 4.28
CA LYS A 431 1.27 -9.40 5.42
C LYS A 431 2.21 -9.26 6.61
N VAL A 432 3.48 -8.97 6.39
CA VAL A 432 4.44 -8.67 7.48
C VAL A 432 4.15 -7.32 8.17
N GLU A 433 3.43 -6.43 7.48
CA GLU A 433 3.02 -5.11 7.96
C GLU A 433 1.65 -5.16 8.68
N PHE A 434 0.90 -6.27 8.58
CA PHE A 434 -0.40 -6.44 9.22
C PHE A 434 -0.25 -6.92 10.66
N SER A 435 0.52 -6.15 11.43
CA SER A 435 0.86 -6.42 12.81
C SER A 435 0.84 -5.14 13.64
N ILE A 436 0.74 -5.32 14.95
CA ILE A 436 0.81 -4.25 15.95
C ILE A 436 2.21 -3.61 16.08
N ASN A 437 3.16 -4.01 15.25
CA ASN A 437 4.54 -3.54 15.25
C ASN A 437 5.05 -3.23 13.83
N THR A 438 4.16 -2.78 12.95
CA THR A 438 4.51 -2.50 11.55
C THR A 438 5.61 -1.45 11.40
N SER A 439 5.65 -0.45 12.28
CA SER A 439 6.64 0.63 12.19
C SER A 439 8.02 0.13 12.63
N GLY A 440 8.06 -0.71 13.68
CA GLY A 440 9.28 -1.36 14.16
C GLY A 440 9.85 -2.36 13.16
N ILE A 441 9.06 -3.27 12.59
CA ILE A 441 9.57 -4.23 11.60
C ILE A 441 10.09 -3.53 10.33
N SER A 442 9.48 -2.41 9.96
CA SER A 442 9.97 -1.58 8.85
C SER A 442 11.33 -0.95 9.14
N GLN A 443 11.58 -0.55 10.38
CA GLN A 443 12.90 -0.10 10.83
C GLN A 443 13.93 -1.24 10.77
N ALA A 444 13.58 -2.45 11.22
CA ALA A 444 14.49 -3.59 11.18
C ALA A 444 14.95 -3.92 9.74
N PHE A 445 14.02 -4.02 8.79
CA PHE A 445 14.37 -4.24 7.39
C PHE A 445 15.25 -3.12 6.81
N THR A 446 15.00 -1.88 7.23
CA THR A 446 15.78 -0.70 6.81
C THR A 446 17.23 -0.80 7.32
N ILE A 447 17.43 -1.14 8.59
CA ILE A 447 18.74 -1.38 9.20
C ILE A 447 19.45 -2.55 8.50
N MET A 448 18.75 -3.67 8.27
CA MET A 448 19.29 -4.84 7.57
C MET A 448 19.83 -4.48 6.18
N MET A 449 19.06 -3.74 5.37
CA MET A 449 19.49 -3.33 4.03
C MET A 449 20.67 -2.35 4.07
N ALA A 450 20.65 -1.39 5.00
CA ALA A 450 21.70 -0.39 5.15
C ALA A 450 23.03 -1.01 5.59
N LEU A 451 23.02 -1.84 6.63
CA LEU A 451 24.24 -2.44 7.17
C LEU A 451 24.80 -3.55 6.29
N ALA A 452 23.98 -4.16 5.43
CA ALA A 452 24.45 -5.04 4.35
C ALA A 452 25.03 -4.28 3.15
N GLY A 453 24.98 -2.93 3.14
CA GLY A 453 25.46 -2.13 2.02
C GLY A 453 24.60 -2.20 0.76
N ASN A 454 23.39 -2.73 0.84
CA ASN A 454 22.47 -2.88 -0.29
C ASN A 454 21.72 -1.58 -0.61
N PHE A 455 21.79 -0.56 0.26
CA PHE A 455 21.04 0.70 0.14
C PHE A 455 21.61 1.58 -0.99
N ASP A 456 20.80 1.88 -2.00
CA ASP A 456 21.15 2.70 -3.18
C ASP A 456 22.40 2.23 -3.95
N SER A 457 22.49 0.89 -4.12
CA SER A 457 23.59 0.20 -4.79
C SER A 457 23.11 -0.53 -6.04
N LYS A 458 24.01 -0.69 -7.03
CA LYS A 458 23.72 -1.48 -8.24
C LYS A 458 23.44 -2.93 -7.85
N GLY A 459 22.35 -3.52 -8.34
CA GLY A 459 21.93 -4.87 -7.96
C GLY A 459 21.37 -5.00 -6.53
N GLY A 460 21.28 -3.89 -5.78
CA GLY A 460 20.67 -3.80 -4.46
C GLY A 460 19.34 -3.04 -4.51
N GLN A 461 19.11 -2.18 -3.53
CA GLN A 461 17.91 -1.35 -3.41
C GLN A 461 18.10 -0.01 -4.10
N ASN A 462 17.16 0.39 -4.95
CA ASN A 462 17.07 1.72 -5.53
C ASN A 462 16.13 2.60 -4.70
N ILE A 463 16.63 3.77 -4.27
CA ILE A 463 15.90 4.64 -3.33
C ILE A 463 15.68 5.98 -4.00
N GLY A 464 14.46 6.51 -3.96
CA GLY A 464 14.05 7.65 -4.79
C GLY A 464 13.18 7.25 -5.99
N ARG A 465 11.87 7.43 -5.78
CA ARG A 465 10.80 7.43 -6.78
C ARG A 465 10.69 8.77 -7.49
N GLU A 466 11.71 9.25 -8.18
CA GLU A 466 11.42 10.23 -9.22
C GLU A 466 10.88 9.43 -10.41
N PRO A 467 9.57 9.48 -10.71
CA PRO A 467 9.10 8.91 -11.96
C PRO A 467 9.71 9.71 -13.11
N ALA A 468 9.56 9.22 -14.34
CA ALA A 468 10.15 9.88 -15.51
C ALA A 468 9.81 11.37 -15.64
N THR A 469 8.78 11.88 -14.95
CA THR A 469 8.41 13.30 -14.99
C THR A 469 8.88 14.10 -13.77
N GLY A 470 9.68 13.56 -12.83
CA GLY A 470 10.28 14.33 -11.72
C GLY A 470 9.31 14.84 -10.64
N TYR A 471 8.00 14.64 -10.78
CA TYR A 471 7.03 14.82 -9.69
C TYR A 471 6.86 13.49 -8.97
N ASP A 472 7.12 13.40 -7.65
CA ASP A 472 6.94 12.15 -6.94
C ASP A 472 5.52 11.58 -7.12
N SER A 473 5.40 10.29 -6.86
CA SER A 473 4.13 9.60 -6.75
C SER A 473 3.34 10.06 -5.52
N PHE A 474 2.77 11.25 -5.56
CA PHE A 474 2.18 11.82 -4.36
C PHE A 474 0.72 11.36 -4.24
N MET A 475 0.50 10.36 -3.38
CA MET A 475 -0.84 9.99 -2.92
C MET A 475 -1.49 11.08 -2.05
N PHE A 476 -0.77 12.19 -1.77
CA PHE A 476 -1.20 13.30 -0.90
C PHE A 476 -0.72 14.63 -1.49
N ASP A 477 -1.63 15.59 -1.63
CA ASP A 477 -1.40 16.96 -2.13
C ASP A 477 -0.22 17.08 -3.12
N VAL A 478 -0.47 16.76 -4.39
CA VAL A 478 0.46 17.05 -5.52
C VAL A 478 0.77 18.56 -5.65
N VAL A 479 0.13 19.38 -4.83
CA VAL A 479 0.28 20.83 -4.87
C VAL A 479 1.47 21.24 -4.01
N PRO A 480 2.50 21.87 -4.61
CA PRO A 480 3.51 22.60 -3.85
C PRO A 480 2.76 23.49 -2.88
N ASN A 481 3.12 23.43 -1.60
CA ASN A 481 2.46 24.17 -0.54
C ASN A 481 2.70 25.69 -0.72
N GLN A 482 2.03 26.26 -1.72
CA GLN A 482 2.05 27.63 -2.14
C GLN A 482 1.36 28.42 -1.04
N LYS A 483 2.05 29.45 -0.57
CA LYS A 483 1.58 30.31 0.51
C LYS A 483 0.20 30.88 0.15
N GLY A 484 -0.81 30.61 0.98
CA GLY A 484 -2.16 31.14 0.82
C GLY A 484 -3.21 30.20 0.22
N ARG A 485 -2.85 29.01 -0.26
CA ARG A 485 -3.78 28.08 -0.94
C ARG A 485 -4.63 27.15 -0.05
N MET A 486 -4.50 27.26 1.29
CA MET A 486 -5.32 26.50 2.23
C MET A 486 -6.51 27.35 2.68
N GLY A 487 -7.73 26.85 2.52
CA GLY A 487 -8.96 27.51 2.94
C GLY A 487 -9.03 27.70 4.45
N GLN A 488 -9.89 28.62 4.89
CA GLN A 488 -9.97 29.01 6.29
C GLN A 488 -10.45 27.87 7.19
N ARG A 489 -11.50 27.13 6.77
CA ARG A 489 -12.04 25.98 7.52
C ARG A 489 -10.99 24.88 7.74
N ARG A 490 -10.23 24.54 6.69
CA ARG A 490 -9.12 23.57 6.77
C ARG A 490 -8.05 24.01 7.76
N LYS A 491 -7.63 25.28 7.74
CA LYS A 491 -6.67 25.84 8.72
C LYS A 491 -7.18 25.72 10.15
N GLU A 492 -8.41 26.14 10.39
CA GLU A 492 -9.05 26.10 11.72
C GLU A 492 -9.14 24.67 12.25
N THR A 493 -9.57 23.75 11.39
CA THR A 493 -9.68 22.33 11.72
C THR A 493 -8.31 21.73 12.04
N ALA A 494 -7.31 22.00 11.21
CA ALA A 494 -5.97 21.47 11.40
C ALA A 494 -5.29 21.99 12.68
N MET A 495 -5.52 23.25 13.07
CA MET A 495 -5.05 23.79 14.36
C MET A 495 -5.71 23.10 15.57
N ASN A 496 -6.88 22.49 15.40
CA ASN A 496 -7.66 21.83 16.46
C ASN A 496 -7.67 20.30 16.34
N ILE A 497 -6.78 19.70 15.54
CA ILE A 497 -6.84 18.28 15.17
C ILE A 497 -6.84 17.31 16.36
N LYS A 498 -6.23 17.68 17.50
CA LYS A 498 -6.24 16.86 18.73
C LYS A 498 -7.62 16.68 19.34
N LYS A 499 -8.55 17.61 19.07
CA LYS A 499 -9.95 17.57 19.53
C LYS A 499 -10.91 17.10 18.45
N LEU A 500 -10.56 17.35 17.19
CA LEU A 500 -11.43 17.12 16.04
C LEU A 500 -11.07 15.84 15.27
N SER A 501 -10.06 15.08 15.69
CA SER A 501 -9.74 13.78 15.10
C SER A 501 -10.47 12.65 15.82
N VAL A 502 -10.88 11.64 15.05
CA VAL A 502 -11.39 10.36 15.56
C VAL A 502 -10.27 9.50 16.18
N CYS A 503 -9.00 9.77 15.88
CA CYS A 503 -7.83 9.07 16.46
C CYS A 503 -7.40 9.67 17.82
N GLN A 504 -8.36 10.03 18.68
CA GLN A 504 -8.02 10.44 20.04
C GLN A 504 -7.44 9.26 20.82
N ASN A 505 -6.44 9.54 21.66
CA ASN A 505 -5.60 8.56 22.35
C ASN A 505 -6.41 7.35 22.88
N THR A 506 -6.28 6.19 22.23
CA THR A 506 -7.18 5.03 22.45
C THR A 506 -6.87 4.20 23.70
N GLY A 507 -6.01 4.71 24.60
CA GLY A 507 -5.68 4.09 25.89
C GLY A 507 -4.40 3.26 25.85
N TYR A 508 -4.17 2.41 26.86
CA TYR A 508 -3.03 1.50 26.93
C TYR A 508 -3.51 0.06 26.91
N GLN A 509 -2.77 -0.82 26.26
CA GLN A 509 -3.03 -2.26 26.25
C GLN A 509 -1.78 -3.06 26.60
N ASP A 510 -1.99 -4.21 27.21
CA ASP A 510 -0.92 -5.12 27.59
C ASP A 510 -0.44 -5.88 26.34
N ILE A 511 0.87 -5.88 26.13
CA ILE A 511 1.54 -6.57 25.03
C ILE A 511 2.70 -7.42 25.59
N LEU A 512 3.12 -8.45 24.85
CA LEU A 512 4.29 -9.26 25.16
C LEU A 512 5.47 -8.81 24.31
N VAL A 513 6.54 -8.35 24.95
CA VAL A 513 7.75 -7.82 24.29
C VAL A 513 8.96 -8.62 24.74
N ALA A 514 9.88 -8.93 23.83
CA ALA A 514 11.15 -9.54 24.20
C ALA A 514 12.05 -8.52 24.87
N ASP A 515 12.65 -8.90 26.00
CA ASP A 515 13.60 -8.07 26.73
C ASP A 515 14.94 -7.96 25.98
N ASP A 516 15.49 -6.76 25.79
CA ASP A 516 16.69 -6.57 24.96
C ASP A 516 17.95 -7.27 25.49
N ALA A 517 18.05 -7.54 26.80
CA ALA A 517 19.25 -8.18 27.37
C ALA A 517 19.14 -9.72 27.37
N THR A 518 17.95 -10.25 27.66
CA THR A 518 17.71 -11.69 27.85
C THR A 518 16.96 -12.33 26.67
N GLY A 519 16.28 -11.51 25.88
CA GLY A 519 15.29 -11.83 24.85
C GLY A 519 14.04 -12.55 25.35
N GLU A 520 13.85 -12.68 26.67
CA GLU A 520 12.67 -13.35 27.25
C GLU A 520 11.43 -12.46 27.08
N LEU A 521 10.26 -13.07 26.82
CA LEU A 521 9.02 -12.33 26.69
C LEU A 521 8.53 -11.83 28.06
N LYS A 522 8.21 -10.53 28.14
CA LYS A 522 7.65 -9.87 29.32
C LYS A 522 6.42 -9.07 28.94
N THR A 523 5.44 -9.04 29.85
CA THR A 523 4.26 -8.18 29.69
C THR A 523 4.63 -6.72 29.94
N THR A 524 4.28 -5.85 29.01
CA THR A 524 4.43 -4.39 29.12
C THR A 524 3.18 -3.68 28.62
N LYS A 525 3.06 -2.39 28.91
CA LYS A 525 1.95 -1.54 28.45
C LYS A 525 2.38 -0.71 27.26
N GLN A 526 1.72 -0.88 26.13
CA GLN A 526 1.88 -0.02 24.96
C GLN A 526 0.71 0.95 24.88
N ASN A 527 1.00 2.19 24.49
CA ASN A 527 -0.05 3.15 24.18
C ASN A 527 -0.73 2.73 22.87
N SER A 528 -2.01 2.38 22.95
CA SER A 528 -2.82 2.09 21.77
C SER A 528 -3.20 3.41 21.10
N GLY A 529 -2.85 3.59 19.83
CA GLY A 529 -3.38 4.68 19.00
C GLY A 529 -2.95 6.09 19.42
N GLY A 530 -1.63 6.31 19.52
CA GLY A 530 -1.04 7.55 19.99
C GLY A 530 -0.60 8.51 18.88
N GLN A 531 -1.53 9.35 18.42
CA GLN A 531 -1.30 10.63 17.72
C GLN A 531 -1.33 10.64 16.18
N VAL A 532 -2.00 11.70 15.70
CA VAL A 532 -2.22 12.17 14.33
C VAL A 532 -0.96 12.06 13.47
N ILE A 533 -0.84 10.99 12.70
CA ILE A 533 0.00 11.06 11.52
C ILE A 533 -0.90 11.56 10.39
N TYR A 534 -0.61 12.80 9.97
CA TYR A 534 -1.32 13.56 8.96
C TYR A 534 -2.78 13.89 9.32
N GLY A 535 -3.07 15.15 9.66
CA GLY A 535 -4.42 15.72 9.47
C GLY A 535 -4.82 15.87 7.99
N GLN A 536 -4.36 14.93 7.17
CA GLN A 536 -4.67 14.65 5.77
C GLN A 536 -4.82 13.13 5.52
N GLN A 537 -4.46 12.26 6.47
CA GLN A 537 -4.49 10.80 6.36
C GLN A 537 -5.07 10.17 7.63
N GLY A 538 -6.31 10.56 7.90
CA GLY A 538 -7.31 9.58 8.21
C GLY A 538 -7.39 8.94 9.59
N GLY A 539 -8.65 8.75 9.97
CA GLY A 539 -9.02 7.93 11.09
C GLY A 539 -8.62 6.49 10.82
N PHE A 540 -8.14 5.80 11.84
CA PHE A 540 -8.15 4.34 11.87
C PHE A 540 -9.50 3.80 11.38
N GLY A 541 -9.49 2.74 10.56
CA GLY A 541 -10.70 1.96 10.29
C GLY A 541 -11.42 1.58 11.59
N ALA A 542 -10.67 1.14 12.60
CA ALA A 542 -11.14 0.91 13.96
C ALA A 542 -11.79 2.12 14.64
N ALA A 543 -11.05 3.23 14.74
CA ALA A 543 -11.49 4.40 15.49
C ALA A 543 -12.73 5.04 14.86
N THR A 544 -12.84 5.00 13.53
CA THR A 544 -14.04 5.50 12.87
C THR A 544 -15.18 4.53 12.90
N THR A 545 -14.93 3.23 12.80
CA THR A 545 -15.95 2.22 13.07
C THR A 545 -16.55 2.46 14.46
N LYS A 546 -15.71 2.69 15.47
CA LYS A 546 -16.14 3.06 16.82
C LYS A 546 -16.86 4.42 16.88
N ALA A 547 -16.36 5.44 16.19
CA ALA A 547 -16.99 6.76 16.13
C ALA A 547 -18.38 6.72 15.47
N MET A 548 -18.56 5.90 14.43
CA MET A 548 -19.84 5.68 13.76
C MET A 548 -20.79 4.83 14.60
N ALA A 549 -20.31 3.72 15.16
CA ALA A 549 -21.14 2.74 15.86
C ALA A 549 -21.48 3.15 17.30
N LYS A 550 -20.55 3.82 17.99
CA LYS A 550 -20.62 4.11 19.45
C LYS A 550 -20.47 5.59 19.80
N GLY A 551 -20.11 6.45 18.85
CA GLY A 551 -19.88 7.87 19.12
C GLY A 551 -18.60 8.15 19.92
N ASP A 552 -17.61 7.25 19.88
CA ASP A 552 -16.34 7.39 20.59
C ASP A 552 -15.18 7.61 19.59
N PRO A 553 -14.47 8.75 19.64
CA PRO A 553 -14.54 9.82 20.64
C PRO A 553 -15.69 10.83 20.42
N PHE A 554 -16.31 10.82 19.24
CA PHE A 554 -17.53 11.57 18.92
C PHE A 554 -18.27 10.89 17.77
N GLN A 555 -19.56 11.21 17.62
CA GLN A 555 -20.41 10.63 16.58
C GLN A 555 -20.05 11.18 15.18
N ILE A 556 -19.94 10.26 14.21
CA ILE A 556 -19.93 10.59 12.77
C ILE A 556 -21.37 10.56 12.25
N TYR A 557 -21.77 11.62 11.56
CA TYR A 557 -23.14 11.79 11.05
C TYR A 557 -23.23 11.68 9.53
N GLY A 558 -22.20 12.12 8.82
CA GLY A 558 -22.14 12.08 7.36
C GLY A 558 -21.03 11.17 6.84
N TYR A 559 -21.25 10.52 5.70
CA TYR A 559 -20.23 9.69 5.07
C TYR A 559 -20.23 9.82 3.55
N TRP A 560 -19.05 9.97 2.95
CA TRP A 560 -18.83 9.88 1.51
C TRP A 560 -17.87 8.74 1.19
N GLN A 561 -18.33 7.70 0.52
CA GLN A 561 -17.50 6.57 0.11
C GLN A 561 -17.26 6.59 -1.40
N GLN A 562 -16.03 6.31 -1.82
CA GLN A 562 -15.70 6.19 -3.23
C GLN A 562 -14.68 5.08 -3.45
N THR A 563 -14.93 4.15 -4.37
CA THR A 563 -14.00 3.04 -4.70
C THR A 563 -13.61 2.13 -3.52
N SER A 564 -14.48 1.95 -2.52
CA SER A 564 -14.14 1.23 -1.28
C SER A 564 -15.25 0.29 -0.82
N GLU A 565 -14.89 -0.74 -0.05
CA GLU A 565 -15.82 -1.70 0.54
C GLU A 565 -15.37 -2.12 1.96
N PRO A 566 -15.60 -1.25 2.98
CA PRO A 566 -15.09 -1.44 4.34
C PRO A 566 -15.70 -2.63 5.10
N ILE A 567 -16.97 -3.00 4.86
CA ILE A 567 -17.61 -4.15 5.54
C ILE A 567 -16.81 -5.44 5.29
N LEU A 568 -16.26 -5.57 4.09
CA LEU A 568 -15.50 -6.75 3.67
C LEU A 568 -13.99 -6.61 3.87
N SER A 569 -13.46 -5.41 4.08
CA SER A 569 -12.02 -5.15 4.03
C SER A 569 -11.41 -4.72 5.37
N ILE A 570 -12.22 -4.42 6.38
CA ILE A 570 -11.82 -4.00 7.73
C ILE A 570 -12.41 -4.97 8.76
N GLU A 571 -11.68 -5.21 9.84
CA GLU A 571 -12.11 -6.02 10.98
C GLU A 571 -13.42 -5.51 11.60
N GLY A 572 -14.23 -6.43 12.12
CA GLY A 572 -15.49 -6.08 12.78
C GLY A 572 -16.57 -5.62 11.81
N GLY A 573 -16.72 -6.31 10.67
CA GLY A 573 -17.73 -5.98 9.64
C GLY A 573 -19.15 -5.78 10.17
N HIS A 574 -19.55 -6.49 11.24
CA HIS A 574 -20.83 -6.26 11.93
C HIS A 574 -20.91 -4.87 12.58
N GLU A 575 -19.87 -4.42 13.27
CA GLU A 575 -19.81 -3.10 13.89
C GLU A 575 -19.83 -1.98 12.84
N ILE A 576 -19.21 -2.21 11.67
CA ILE A 576 -19.25 -1.28 10.54
C ILE A 576 -20.68 -1.10 10.02
N VAL A 577 -21.45 -2.18 9.89
CA VAL A 577 -22.86 -2.11 9.48
C VAL A 577 -23.70 -1.32 10.49
N GLU A 578 -23.52 -1.55 11.78
CA GLU A 578 -24.20 -0.77 12.81
C GLU A 578 -23.80 0.72 12.75
N GLY A 579 -22.51 1.00 12.51
CA GLY A 579 -22.03 2.34 12.26
C GLY A 579 -22.69 3.01 11.05
N PHE A 580 -22.82 2.31 9.92
CA PHE A 580 -23.49 2.86 8.73
C PHE A 580 -24.98 3.11 8.95
N LYS A 581 -25.66 2.26 9.74
CA LYS A 581 -27.06 2.45 10.10
C LYS A 581 -27.26 3.73 10.91
N ASN A 582 -26.31 4.07 11.79
CA ASN A 582 -26.34 5.28 12.63
C ASN A 582 -26.10 6.60 11.88
N LEU A 583 -25.61 6.58 10.63
CA LEU A 583 -25.38 7.81 9.86
C LEU A 583 -26.69 8.53 9.49
N ASP A 584 -26.67 9.85 9.55
CA ASP A 584 -27.75 10.71 9.06
C ASP A 584 -27.77 10.80 7.54
N PHE A 585 -26.61 10.69 6.90
CA PHE A 585 -26.49 10.73 5.44
C PHE A 585 -25.23 10.02 4.92
N PHE A 586 -25.39 9.22 3.87
CA PHE A 586 -24.35 8.43 3.24
C PHE A 586 -24.46 8.47 1.69
N VAL A 587 -23.39 8.92 1.04
CA VAL A 587 -23.22 8.84 -0.42
C VAL A 587 -22.15 7.79 -0.76
N ASN A 588 -22.44 6.90 -1.71
CA ASN A 588 -21.46 5.94 -2.24
C ASN A 588 -21.27 6.10 -3.75
N VAL A 589 -20.01 6.10 -4.20
CA VAL A 589 -19.59 6.27 -5.59
C VAL A 589 -18.92 5.00 -6.10
N ASP A 590 -19.64 4.21 -6.89
CA ASP A 590 -19.17 2.89 -7.31
C ASP A 590 -19.65 2.42 -8.70
N LEU A 591 -19.03 1.36 -9.20
CA LEU A 591 -19.39 0.64 -10.42
C LEU A 591 -20.59 -0.27 -10.21
N TYR A 592 -20.72 -0.83 -9.01
CA TYR A 592 -21.68 -1.87 -8.65
C TYR A 592 -22.38 -1.49 -7.34
N MET A 593 -23.55 -2.07 -7.12
CA MET A 593 -24.15 -2.04 -5.79
C MET A 593 -23.40 -3.04 -4.90
N THR A 594 -22.56 -2.53 -4.01
CA THR A 594 -21.74 -3.32 -3.08
C THR A 594 -22.44 -3.48 -1.73
N PRO A 595 -21.99 -4.38 -0.82
CA PRO A 595 -22.59 -4.52 0.51
C PRO A 595 -22.67 -3.21 1.30
N SER A 596 -21.62 -2.37 1.29
CA SER A 596 -21.71 -1.02 1.86
C SER A 596 -22.68 -0.13 1.07
N GLY A 597 -22.68 -0.21 -0.25
CA GLY A 597 -23.56 0.57 -1.12
C GLY A 597 -25.05 0.38 -0.82
N GLU A 598 -25.48 -0.82 -0.43
CA GLU A 598 -26.87 -1.10 -0.03
C GLU A 598 -27.34 -0.31 1.21
N LEU A 599 -26.40 0.24 2.00
CA LEU A 599 -26.68 1.09 3.15
C LEU A 599 -26.66 2.60 2.82
N ALA A 600 -26.28 2.98 1.59
CA ALA A 600 -26.19 4.38 1.17
C ALA A 600 -27.57 5.02 0.92
N ASP A 601 -27.65 6.33 1.07
CA ASP A 601 -28.83 7.13 0.71
C ASP A 601 -28.83 7.51 -0.78
N ILE A 602 -27.64 7.76 -1.32
CA ILE A 602 -27.40 8.05 -2.74
C ILE A 602 -26.27 7.18 -3.27
N ILE A 603 -26.48 6.63 -4.46
CA ILE A 603 -25.46 5.94 -5.24
C ILE A 603 -25.17 6.76 -6.49
N LEU A 604 -23.90 7.10 -6.70
CA LEU A 604 -23.43 7.83 -7.88
C LEU A 604 -22.68 6.86 -8.82
N PRO A 605 -23.04 6.79 -10.12
CA PRO A 605 -22.47 5.83 -11.05
C PRO A 605 -21.07 6.26 -11.50
N ALA A 606 -20.05 5.49 -11.10
CA ALA A 606 -18.69 5.71 -11.56
C ALA A 606 -18.43 5.06 -12.92
N ALA A 607 -17.65 5.74 -13.76
CA ALA A 607 -17.12 5.18 -14.99
C ALA A 607 -16.07 4.10 -14.68
N HIS A 608 -16.04 3.06 -15.51
CA HIS A 608 -15.05 2.01 -15.44
C HIS A 608 -13.69 2.63 -15.82
N PRO A 609 -12.57 2.18 -15.23
CA PRO A 609 -11.25 2.72 -15.51
C PRO A 609 -10.90 2.84 -17.01
N ASN A 610 -11.36 1.89 -17.82
CA ASN A 610 -11.15 1.88 -19.28
C ASN A 610 -12.22 2.63 -20.11
N GLU A 611 -13.07 3.42 -19.46
CA GLU A 611 -14.02 4.38 -20.06
C GLU A 611 -13.54 5.84 -19.87
N VAL A 612 -12.38 6.06 -19.25
CA VAL A 612 -11.87 7.40 -18.93
C VAL A 612 -10.37 7.55 -19.22
N ASP A 613 -9.98 8.80 -19.51
CA ASP A 613 -8.59 9.20 -19.66
C ASP A 613 -7.83 9.24 -18.33
N ARG A 614 -6.60 8.72 -18.33
CA ARG A 614 -5.64 8.89 -17.24
C ARG A 614 -4.19 8.96 -17.70
N VAL A 615 -3.41 9.73 -16.95
CA VAL A 615 -1.95 9.57 -16.84
C VAL A 615 -1.71 8.52 -15.76
N GLU A 616 -1.32 7.31 -16.16
CA GLU A 616 -1.07 6.21 -15.23
C GLU A 616 0.41 6.14 -14.89
N TRP A 617 0.69 5.85 -13.63
CA TRP A 617 2.01 5.48 -13.18
C TRP A 617 2.01 3.98 -12.89
N ALA A 618 2.94 3.23 -13.48
CA ALA A 618 3.13 1.82 -13.15
C ALA A 618 3.54 1.69 -11.67
N HIS A 619 2.57 1.29 -10.83
CA HIS A 619 2.62 1.58 -9.38
C HIS A 619 3.48 0.63 -8.55
N SER A 620 4.31 1.21 -7.67
CA SER A 620 4.95 0.75 -6.40
C SER A 620 5.63 -0.63 -6.28
N GLY A 621 6.94 -0.59 -6.01
CA GLY A 621 7.75 -1.72 -5.52
C GLY A 621 8.21 -2.72 -6.57
N HIS A 622 8.08 -2.36 -7.83
CA HIS A 622 8.47 -3.18 -8.96
C HIS A 622 9.93 -2.90 -9.34
N GLY A 623 10.60 -3.91 -9.88
CA GLY A 623 11.98 -3.76 -10.31
C GLY A 623 12.14 -2.78 -11.47
N TYR A 624 13.34 -2.27 -11.69
CA TYR A 624 13.65 -1.45 -12.85
C TYR A 624 13.26 -2.17 -14.18
N PRO A 625 12.64 -1.50 -15.18
CA PRO A 625 12.39 -0.05 -15.32
C PRO A 625 11.00 0.43 -14.87
N THR A 626 10.13 -0.49 -14.43
CA THR A 626 8.70 -0.27 -14.22
C THR A 626 8.37 0.88 -13.25
N SER A 627 9.18 1.07 -12.20
CA SER A 627 9.05 2.15 -11.22
C SER A 627 9.22 3.55 -11.82
N HIS A 628 9.71 3.66 -13.06
CA HIS A 628 10.04 4.91 -13.74
C HIS A 628 9.21 5.13 -15.02
N THR A 629 8.05 4.50 -15.20
CA THR A 629 7.23 4.66 -16.41
C THR A 629 5.87 5.31 -16.11
N TYR A 630 5.56 6.40 -16.81
CA TYR A 630 4.20 6.88 -17.03
C TYR A 630 3.65 6.31 -18.32
N LEU A 631 2.37 5.94 -18.33
CA LEU A 631 1.66 5.45 -19.51
C LEU A 631 0.26 6.07 -19.61
N ILE A 632 -0.25 6.16 -20.84
CA ILE A 632 -1.60 6.63 -21.10
C ILE A 632 -2.61 5.51 -20.83
N ARG A 633 -3.73 5.87 -20.20
CA ARG A 633 -4.96 5.07 -20.24
C ARG A 633 -5.98 5.85 -21.04
N GLN A 634 -6.31 5.38 -22.24
CA GLN A 634 -7.34 5.96 -23.08
C GLN A 634 -8.66 5.19 -22.94
N PRO A 635 -9.80 5.87 -23.05
CA PRO A 635 -11.11 5.23 -23.06
C PRO A 635 -11.29 4.37 -24.32
N PHE A 636 -11.92 3.20 -24.19
CA PHE A 636 -12.30 2.39 -25.35
C PHE A 636 -13.59 2.84 -26.00
N HIS A 637 -14.46 3.45 -25.21
CA HIS A 637 -15.71 4.10 -25.61
C HIS A 637 -16.08 5.12 -24.53
N GLU A 638 -17.05 5.97 -24.84
CA GLU A 638 -17.66 6.88 -23.85
C GLU A 638 -18.25 6.10 -22.66
N PRO A 639 -18.28 6.66 -21.45
CA PRO A 639 -18.92 6.05 -20.30
C PRO A 639 -20.36 5.61 -20.59
N LEU A 640 -20.72 4.40 -20.15
CA LEU A 640 -22.06 3.86 -20.39
C LEU A 640 -23.11 4.54 -19.50
N GLY A 641 -24.29 4.82 -20.07
CA GLY A 641 -25.38 5.49 -19.36
C GLY A 641 -25.01 6.93 -19.00
N GLU A 642 -25.12 7.27 -17.71
CA GLU A 642 -24.72 8.55 -17.14
C GLU A 642 -23.50 8.43 -16.20
N CYS A 643 -22.72 7.36 -16.33
CA CYS A 643 -21.48 7.17 -15.59
C CYS A 643 -20.53 8.37 -15.78
N ARG A 644 -19.86 8.79 -14.70
CA ARG A 644 -18.86 9.87 -14.74
C ARG A 644 -17.53 9.42 -14.15
N ASP A 645 -16.44 10.07 -14.57
CA ASP A 645 -15.13 9.90 -13.96
C ASP A 645 -15.18 10.24 -12.47
N ASP A 646 -14.52 9.42 -11.65
CA ASP A 646 -14.35 9.63 -10.22
C ASP A 646 -13.85 11.06 -9.86
N MET A 647 -12.94 11.64 -10.66
CA MET A 647 -12.46 13.02 -10.46
C MET A 647 -13.49 14.07 -10.86
N ASP A 648 -14.22 13.85 -11.96
CA ASP A 648 -15.21 14.80 -12.45
C ASP A 648 -16.40 14.91 -11.48
N ILE A 649 -16.76 13.80 -10.80
CA ILE A 649 -17.75 13.79 -9.73
C ILE A 649 -17.34 14.75 -8.59
N CYS A 650 -16.08 14.67 -8.15
CA CYS A 650 -15.54 15.53 -7.09
C CYS A 650 -15.44 17.00 -7.54
N PHE A 651 -14.93 17.28 -8.75
CA PHE A 651 -14.84 18.65 -9.27
C PHE A 651 -16.22 19.30 -9.45
N GLU A 652 -17.22 18.53 -9.88
CA GLU A 652 -18.58 19.05 -10.02
C GLU A 652 -19.22 19.31 -8.66
N PHE A 653 -19.13 18.35 -7.73
CA PHE A 653 -19.69 18.53 -6.38
C PHE A 653 -19.01 19.67 -5.62
N ALA A 654 -17.71 19.90 -5.83
CA ALA A 654 -17.00 21.06 -5.26
C ALA A 654 -17.66 22.40 -5.62
N LYS A 655 -18.23 22.53 -6.82
CA LYS A 655 -18.96 23.76 -7.23
C LYS A 655 -20.25 23.94 -6.42
N TYR A 656 -20.97 22.87 -6.14
CA TYR A 656 -22.18 22.91 -5.29
C TYR A 656 -21.86 23.30 -3.85
N MET A 657 -20.66 22.95 -3.37
CA MET A 657 -20.20 23.20 -2.00
C MET A 657 -19.39 24.51 -1.86
N ASP A 658 -19.21 25.27 -2.95
CA ASP A 658 -18.37 26.49 -3.00
C ASP A 658 -16.92 26.25 -2.53
N VAL A 659 -16.33 25.14 -2.99
CA VAL A 659 -14.96 24.74 -2.67
C VAL A 659 -14.01 25.06 -3.82
N ASP A 660 -12.99 25.87 -3.54
CA ASP A 660 -11.93 26.20 -4.49
C ASP A 660 -10.93 25.03 -4.65
N MET A 661 -11.09 24.31 -5.75
CA MET A 661 -10.23 23.20 -6.14
C MET A 661 -8.90 23.71 -6.72
N TYR A 662 -7.82 22.93 -6.59
CA TYR A 662 -6.49 23.36 -7.05
C TYR A 662 -6.36 23.52 -8.57
N TRP A 663 -7.15 22.73 -9.28
CA TRP A 663 -7.25 22.69 -10.73
C TRP A 663 -8.72 22.87 -11.08
N LYS A 664 -8.97 23.48 -12.24
CA LYS A 664 -10.30 23.69 -12.79
C LYS A 664 -10.97 22.35 -13.16
N ASP A 665 -10.18 21.42 -13.67
CA ASP A 665 -10.60 20.10 -14.12
C ASP A 665 -9.41 19.11 -14.10
N LYS A 666 -9.68 17.85 -14.41
CA LYS A 666 -8.66 16.80 -14.42
C LYS A 666 -7.60 16.99 -15.51
N TYR A 667 -7.91 17.67 -16.63
CA TYR A 667 -6.96 17.85 -17.72
C TYR A 667 -5.90 18.89 -17.38
N GLU A 668 -6.26 19.97 -16.69
CA GLU A 668 -5.27 20.92 -16.14
C GLU A 668 -4.32 20.21 -15.16
N PHE A 669 -4.84 19.26 -14.38
CA PHE A 669 -4.02 18.42 -13.53
C PHE A 669 -3.11 17.47 -14.31
N PHE A 670 -3.60 16.85 -15.39
CA PHE A 670 -2.80 15.99 -16.25
C PHE A 670 -1.68 16.75 -16.96
N ASP A 671 -1.97 17.93 -17.49
CA ASP A 671 -0.99 18.86 -18.08
C ASP A 671 0.11 19.20 -17.08
N TYR A 672 -0.26 19.49 -15.83
CA TYR A 672 0.70 19.73 -14.75
C TYR A 672 1.63 18.53 -14.57
N MET A 673 1.11 17.30 -14.46
CA MET A 673 1.94 16.12 -14.22
C MET A 673 2.89 15.76 -15.36
N VAL A 674 2.41 15.81 -16.61
CA VAL A 674 3.22 15.40 -17.77
C VAL A 674 4.28 16.44 -18.14
N LYS A 675 4.06 17.70 -17.75
CA LYS A 675 5.05 18.77 -17.89
C LYS A 675 6.28 18.54 -17.02
N GLY A 676 6.13 17.98 -15.83
CA GLY A 676 7.24 17.79 -14.90
C GLY A 676 7.75 19.11 -14.26
N PRO A 677 8.60 19.03 -13.22
CA PRO A 677 9.32 20.17 -12.70
C PRO A 677 10.35 20.67 -13.72
N GLU A 678 10.87 21.88 -13.53
CA GLU A 678 11.89 22.47 -14.41
C GLU A 678 13.19 21.67 -14.48
N THR A 679 13.44 20.80 -13.48
CA THR A 679 14.60 19.90 -13.45
C THR A 679 14.48 18.71 -14.38
N LEU A 680 13.30 18.47 -14.96
CA LEU A 680 13.07 17.33 -15.82
C LEU A 680 13.76 17.48 -17.18
N PRO A 681 14.47 16.44 -17.69
CA PRO A 681 15.01 16.46 -19.04
C PRO A 681 13.94 16.81 -20.09
N PRO A 682 14.21 17.74 -21.04
CA PRO A 682 13.22 18.21 -22.00
C PRO A 682 12.59 17.11 -22.86
N ASP A 683 13.30 16.02 -23.10
CA ASP A 683 12.83 14.85 -23.86
C ASP A 683 11.88 13.95 -23.06
N LEU A 684 11.80 14.11 -21.74
CA LEU A 684 10.83 13.41 -20.87
C LEU A 684 9.61 14.26 -20.50
N SER A 685 9.68 15.58 -20.69
CA SER A 685 8.55 16.49 -20.51
C SER A 685 7.58 16.43 -21.70
N CYS A 686 6.28 16.63 -21.43
CA CYS A 686 5.25 16.88 -22.45
C CYS A 686 4.57 18.22 -22.14
N ALA A 687 4.31 19.06 -23.15
CA ALA A 687 3.69 20.36 -22.94
C ALA A 687 2.20 20.27 -22.54
N SER A 688 1.54 19.16 -22.87
CA SER A 688 0.13 18.89 -22.56
C SER A 688 -0.18 17.39 -22.52
N PHE A 689 -1.33 17.04 -21.96
CA PHE A 689 -1.89 15.69 -21.98
C PHE A 689 -2.16 15.20 -23.41
N GLU A 690 -2.53 16.07 -24.34
CA GLU A 690 -2.74 15.70 -25.74
C GLU A 690 -1.45 15.23 -26.42
N GLU A 691 -0.34 15.92 -26.16
CA GLU A 691 0.99 15.47 -26.61
C GLU A 691 1.37 14.12 -25.96
N PHE A 692 1.10 13.96 -24.67
CA PHE A 692 1.35 12.70 -23.98
C PHE A 692 0.50 11.54 -24.53
N ARG A 693 -0.75 11.81 -24.93
CA ARG A 693 -1.66 10.84 -25.54
C ARG A 693 -1.08 10.26 -26.83
N GLU A 694 -0.45 11.10 -27.67
CA GLU A 694 0.25 10.66 -28.88
C GLU A 694 1.52 9.84 -28.56
N ARG A 695 2.22 10.22 -27.47
CA ARG A 695 3.46 9.55 -27.04
C ARG A 695 3.22 8.17 -26.41
N ILE A 696 2.02 7.91 -25.88
CA ILE A 696 1.59 6.68 -25.18
C ILE A 696 2.28 6.43 -23.84
N SER A 697 3.58 6.69 -23.72
CA SER A 697 4.33 6.49 -22.48
C SER A 697 5.58 7.36 -22.41
N VAL A 698 6.02 7.63 -21.19
CA VAL A 698 7.31 8.24 -20.88
C VAL A 698 8.02 7.30 -19.89
N THR A 699 9.17 6.76 -20.28
CA THR A 699 10.01 5.94 -19.40
C THR A 699 11.27 6.71 -19.04
N GLY A 700 11.60 6.75 -17.75
CA GLY A 700 12.67 7.58 -17.20
C GLY A 700 14.08 7.07 -17.52
N VAL A 701 15.05 7.96 -17.32
CA VAL A 701 16.50 7.75 -17.44
C VAL A 701 16.97 6.64 -16.48
N GLU A 702 17.99 5.85 -16.85
CA GLU A 702 18.71 4.99 -15.90
C GLU A 702 19.20 5.87 -14.73
N MET A 703 18.68 5.72 -13.52
CA MET A 703 19.09 6.57 -12.38
C MET A 703 20.61 6.48 -12.12
N ALA A 704 21.25 5.37 -12.49
CA ALA A 704 22.71 5.19 -12.43
C ALA A 704 23.49 6.07 -13.45
N THR A 705 22.85 6.54 -14.53
CA THR A 705 23.48 7.47 -15.48
C THR A 705 23.54 8.91 -14.97
N VAL A 706 22.85 9.23 -13.87
CA VAL A 706 22.82 10.60 -13.33
C VAL A 706 24.07 10.94 -12.49
N LYS A 707 24.87 9.96 -12.05
CA LYS A 707 26.25 10.10 -11.52
C LYS A 707 26.75 8.70 -11.10
N ASN A 708 28.01 8.36 -11.35
CA ASN A 708 28.63 7.05 -11.03
C ASN A 708 28.77 6.73 -9.51
N ALA A 709 27.91 7.26 -8.63
CA ALA A 709 28.00 7.12 -7.17
C ALA A 709 26.58 7.08 -6.55
N PRO A 710 26.41 6.50 -5.35
CA PRO A 710 25.13 6.50 -4.65
C PRO A 710 24.55 7.92 -4.47
N LYS A 711 23.23 8.03 -4.48
CA LYS A 711 22.43 9.26 -4.38
C LYS A 711 22.65 9.99 -3.06
N TYR A 712 22.86 9.27 -1.96
CA TYR A 712 23.16 9.89 -0.66
C TYR A 712 24.54 10.58 -0.67
N GLU A 713 25.47 10.18 -1.54
CA GLU A 713 26.78 10.82 -1.70
C GLU A 713 26.75 12.01 -2.65
N THR A 714 25.75 12.05 -3.54
CA THR A 714 25.65 13.05 -4.61
C THR A 714 24.54 14.08 -4.37
N GLY A 715 23.76 13.88 -3.31
CA GLY A 715 22.70 14.77 -2.85
C GLY A 715 21.32 14.55 -3.47
N PHE A 716 21.19 13.58 -4.36
CA PHE A 716 19.91 13.23 -4.98
C PHE A 716 18.94 12.51 -4.04
N MET A 717 19.41 11.99 -2.90
CA MET A 717 18.51 11.48 -1.85
C MET A 717 17.76 12.60 -1.13
N ARG A 718 18.27 13.84 -1.19
CA ARG A 718 17.62 14.98 -0.56
C ARG A 718 16.67 15.64 -1.57
N LYS A 719 15.38 15.66 -1.24
CA LYS A 719 14.34 16.31 -2.06
C LYS A 719 14.47 17.85 -2.09
N THR A 720 15.38 18.42 -1.32
CA THR A 720 15.65 19.85 -1.28
C THR A 720 16.42 20.28 -2.53
N SER A 721 16.08 21.45 -3.08
CA SER A 721 16.71 22.01 -4.29
C SER A 721 18.18 22.44 -4.10
N ASP A 722 18.85 22.00 -3.02
CA ASP A 722 20.21 22.38 -2.66
C ASP A 722 21.28 21.36 -3.12
N PHE A 723 20.89 20.14 -3.55
CA PHE A 723 21.75 19.11 -4.17
C PHE A 723 23.04 18.74 -3.41
N ARG A 724 23.12 18.98 -2.10
CA ARG A 724 24.25 18.54 -1.25
C ARG A 724 24.09 17.06 -0.81
N PRO A 725 25.17 16.33 -0.48
CA PRO A 725 25.08 14.95 0.02
C PRO A 725 24.26 14.81 1.31
N GLY A 726 23.64 13.65 1.55
CA GLY A 726 22.94 13.31 2.79
C GLY A 726 21.54 12.71 2.60
N PHE A 727 20.83 12.56 3.71
CA PHE A 727 19.43 12.12 3.76
C PHE A 727 18.50 13.29 4.10
N ASN A 728 17.21 13.15 3.78
CA ASN A 728 16.18 14.14 4.09
C ASN A 728 15.35 13.71 5.32
N THR A 729 16.00 13.09 6.31
CA THR A 729 15.36 12.74 7.58
C THR A 729 14.69 13.98 8.14
N MET A 730 13.36 13.90 8.29
CA MET A 730 12.41 15.00 8.47
C MET A 730 13.02 16.37 8.78
N TYR A 731 13.24 17.15 7.73
CA TYR A 731 13.46 18.59 7.82
C TYR A 731 12.28 19.23 8.57
N ARG A 732 12.55 20.02 9.62
CA ARG A 732 11.53 20.77 10.39
C ARG A 732 10.62 21.65 9.53
N GLY A 733 11.00 21.91 8.27
CA GLY A 733 10.23 22.69 7.29
C GLY A 733 9.67 21.92 6.08
N ASN A 734 9.83 20.59 5.94
CA ASN A 734 9.37 19.91 4.73
C ASN A 734 7.92 19.45 4.91
N LYS A 735 7.08 20.09 4.12
CA LYS A 735 5.63 20.06 4.14
C LYS A 735 5.15 18.87 3.33
N MET A 736 4.63 17.82 3.98
CA MET A 736 3.44 17.05 3.54
C MET A 736 2.81 16.26 4.71
N GLY A 737 2.73 16.90 5.88
CA GLY A 737 1.71 16.59 6.86
C GLY A 737 2.16 15.99 8.20
N SER A 738 3.29 16.45 8.71
CA SER A 738 3.27 16.84 10.13
C SER A 738 2.26 17.99 10.27
N VAL A 739 1.04 17.66 10.70
CA VAL A 739 0.08 18.67 11.14
C VAL A 739 0.63 19.25 12.43
N TYR A 740 1.46 20.28 12.24
CA TYR A 740 1.53 21.48 13.05
C TYR A 740 1.95 21.26 14.51
N ARG A 741 3.22 20.88 14.70
CA ARG A 741 4.03 21.47 15.77
C ARG A 741 5.04 22.40 15.11
N PHE A 742 4.64 23.62 14.78
CA PHE A 742 5.62 24.66 14.50
C PHE A 742 6.15 25.15 15.85
N PRO A 743 7.41 24.91 16.21
CA PRO A 743 8.04 25.57 17.34
C PRO A 743 7.79 27.09 17.25
N GLY A 744 7.24 27.69 18.29
CA GLY A 744 6.97 29.14 18.32
C GLY A 744 5.61 29.58 17.78
N ALA A 745 4.78 28.69 17.24
CA ALA A 745 3.37 29.03 16.94
C ALA A 745 2.58 29.24 18.24
N GLN A 746 1.66 30.22 18.23
CA GLN A 746 0.76 30.49 19.34
C GLN A 746 -0.60 29.85 19.09
N THR A 747 -1.13 29.16 20.10
CA THR A 747 -2.53 28.72 20.10
C THR A 747 -3.47 29.95 20.17
N PRO A 748 -4.79 29.80 19.87
CA PRO A 748 -5.74 30.91 19.97
C PRO A 748 -5.84 31.56 21.38
N ASP A 749 -5.47 30.83 22.43
CA ASP A 749 -5.33 31.31 23.81
C ASP A 749 -3.94 31.90 24.13
N GLY A 750 -3.07 32.07 23.13
CA GLY A 750 -1.77 32.74 23.25
C GLY A 750 -0.63 31.86 23.77
N LYS A 751 -0.85 30.55 23.96
CA LYS A 751 0.17 29.62 24.45
C LYS A 751 1.15 29.29 23.32
N VAL A 752 2.43 29.58 23.55
CA VAL A 752 3.51 29.22 22.62
C VAL A 752 3.71 27.71 22.66
N ILE A 753 3.63 27.06 21.50
CA ILE A 753 3.94 25.64 21.33
C ILE A 753 5.46 25.48 21.52
N PRO A 754 5.91 24.68 22.51
CA PRO A 754 7.32 24.51 22.77
C PRO A 754 8.03 23.86 21.57
N PRO A 755 9.29 24.20 21.30
CA PRO A 755 10.10 23.48 20.33
C PRO A 755 10.14 21.99 20.68
N HIS A 756 9.81 21.16 19.69
CA HIS A 756 9.98 19.73 19.81
C HIS A 756 11.44 19.38 19.51
N PRO A 757 12.14 18.59 20.33
CA PRO A 757 13.41 18.00 19.93
C PRO A 757 13.07 16.96 18.85
N GLN A 758 13.27 17.32 17.59
CA GLN A 758 13.14 16.41 16.45
C GLN A 758 14.52 16.35 15.83
N SER A 759 15.00 15.14 15.56
CA SER A 759 16.30 14.86 14.96
C SER A 759 16.34 15.27 13.49
N ASP A 760 16.66 16.53 13.24
CA ASP A 760 16.93 17.07 11.89
C ASP A 760 18.43 17.03 11.60
N ASN A 761 19.02 15.83 11.67
CA ASN A 761 20.47 15.64 11.52
C ASN A 761 20.88 15.37 10.06
N GLY A 762 19.97 15.05 9.13
CA GLY A 762 20.29 14.75 7.73
C GLY A 762 21.12 13.47 7.51
N LYS A 763 21.17 12.60 8.51
CA LYS A 763 21.74 11.26 8.45
C LYS A 763 20.62 10.23 8.56
N MET A 764 20.83 9.03 8.02
CA MET A 764 19.88 7.94 8.19
C MET A 764 19.82 7.51 9.67
N GLU A 765 18.62 7.35 10.21
CA GLU A 765 18.42 6.96 11.60
C GLU A 765 18.44 5.44 11.75
N LEU A 766 19.43 4.92 12.48
CA LEU A 766 19.36 3.57 13.05
C LEU A 766 18.63 3.65 14.40
N TRP A 767 19.03 4.63 15.23
CA TRP A 767 18.34 5.01 16.47
C TRP A 767 17.32 6.11 16.18
N SER A 768 16.02 5.81 16.26
CA SER A 768 14.97 6.79 15.92
C SER A 768 14.31 7.41 17.13
N GLU A 769 14.50 8.71 17.31
CA GLU A 769 13.80 9.48 18.36
C GLU A 769 12.30 9.55 18.07
N ASP A 770 11.91 9.64 16.81
CA ASP A 770 10.50 9.65 16.41
C ASP A 770 9.81 8.34 16.79
N LEU A 771 10.34 7.18 16.40
CA LEU A 771 9.72 5.89 16.76
C LEU A 771 9.67 5.67 18.29
N LEU A 772 10.68 6.15 19.01
CA LEU A 772 10.66 6.17 20.48
C LEU A 772 9.48 7.00 21.03
N LEU A 773 9.25 8.20 20.48
CA LEU A 773 8.17 9.10 20.89
C LEU A 773 6.78 8.52 20.61
N TYR A 774 6.62 7.80 19.50
CA TYR A 774 5.36 7.12 19.18
C TYR A 774 5.16 5.83 19.98
N GLY A 775 6.19 5.32 20.66
CA GLY A 775 6.07 4.13 21.52
C GLY A 775 6.44 2.81 20.84
N ASN A 776 7.07 2.86 19.66
CA ASN A 776 7.66 1.69 19.00
C ASN A 776 9.04 1.32 19.54
N GLY A 777 9.67 2.20 20.33
CA GLY A 777 11.08 2.08 20.74
C GLY A 777 12.02 2.80 19.77
N ALA A 778 13.25 3.08 20.22
CA ALA A 778 14.26 3.71 19.37
C ALA A 778 14.94 2.71 18.42
N LEU A 779 14.93 1.43 18.79
CA LEU A 779 15.41 0.28 18.02
C LEU A 779 14.28 -0.76 17.85
N PRO A 780 14.35 -1.63 16.84
CA PRO A 780 13.27 -2.59 16.55
C PRO A 780 13.11 -3.68 17.60
N MET A 781 12.03 -3.66 18.38
CA MET A 781 11.76 -4.69 19.39
C MET A 781 10.89 -5.83 18.85
N TYR A 782 11.12 -7.05 19.32
CA TYR A 782 10.18 -8.16 19.10
C TYR A 782 8.94 -7.99 19.97
N ILE A 783 7.78 -7.98 19.32
CA ILE A 783 6.46 -7.94 19.97
C ILE A 783 5.68 -9.17 19.49
N GLU A 784 5.26 -10.04 20.42
CA GLU A 784 4.44 -11.20 20.08
C GLU A 784 3.02 -10.74 19.67
N PRO A 785 2.44 -11.29 18.59
CA PRO A 785 1.08 -10.93 18.20
C PRO A 785 0.06 -11.22 19.32
N PRO A 786 -1.04 -10.45 19.39
CA PRO A 786 -1.95 -10.48 20.54
C PRO A 786 -2.76 -11.77 20.67
N ILE A 787 -2.91 -12.54 19.58
CA ILE A 787 -3.70 -13.78 19.55
C ILE A 787 -2.85 -14.90 18.92
N THR A 788 -1.99 -15.50 19.72
CA THR A 788 -1.18 -16.68 19.34
C THR A 788 -1.22 -17.74 20.43
N LYS A 789 -0.62 -18.89 20.16
CA LYS A 789 -0.46 -19.96 21.17
C LYS A 789 0.36 -19.50 22.39
N ILE A 790 1.19 -18.47 22.24
CA ILE A 790 2.04 -17.92 23.30
C ILE A 790 1.28 -16.85 24.08
N SER A 791 0.61 -15.92 23.40
CA SER A 791 -0.08 -14.79 24.05
C SER A 791 -1.46 -15.13 24.60
N ARG A 792 -2.14 -16.15 24.05
CA ARG A 792 -3.48 -16.61 24.47
C ARG A 792 -3.54 -18.12 24.71
N PRO A 793 -2.73 -18.67 25.65
CA PRO A 793 -2.77 -20.10 25.97
C PRO A 793 -4.13 -20.52 26.55
N ASP A 794 -4.89 -19.57 27.12
CA ASP A 794 -6.25 -19.76 27.62
C ASP A 794 -7.26 -20.15 26.53
N LEU A 795 -6.98 -19.84 25.26
CA LEU A 795 -7.86 -20.18 24.14
C LEU A 795 -7.58 -21.56 23.52
N LEU A 796 -6.47 -22.22 23.88
CA LEU A 796 -5.99 -23.39 23.14
C LEU A 796 -6.84 -24.65 23.28
N ASP A 797 -7.58 -24.78 24.38
CA ASP A 797 -8.48 -25.91 24.59
C ASP A 797 -9.65 -25.90 23.59
N GLU A 798 -10.07 -24.70 23.16
CA GLU A 798 -11.18 -24.54 22.21
C GLU A 798 -10.72 -24.19 20.79
N TYR A 799 -9.67 -23.38 20.64
CA TYR A 799 -9.16 -22.85 19.37
C TYR A 799 -7.67 -23.24 19.17
N PRO A 800 -7.36 -24.52 18.86
CA PRO A 800 -5.99 -25.02 18.88
C PRO A 800 -5.15 -24.63 17.64
N TYR A 801 -5.78 -24.16 16.56
CA TYR A 801 -5.11 -23.96 15.28
C TYR A 801 -4.75 -22.51 15.01
N THR A 802 -3.56 -22.28 14.44
CA THR A 802 -3.14 -20.95 14.00
C THR A 802 -3.89 -20.56 12.73
N LEU A 803 -4.59 -19.43 12.78
CA LEU A 803 -5.32 -18.84 11.67
C LEU A 803 -4.49 -17.76 10.99
N ILE A 804 -4.29 -17.90 9.68
CA ILE A 804 -3.76 -16.85 8.81
C ILE A 804 -4.76 -16.48 7.72
N THR A 805 -4.75 -15.21 7.32
CA THR A 805 -5.67 -14.65 6.32
C THR A 805 -4.93 -13.87 5.25
N GLY A 806 -5.61 -13.53 4.16
CA GLY A 806 -5.12 -12.55 3.19
C GLY A 806 -4.30 -13.13 2.04
N GLY A 807 -4.28 -14.45 1.87
CA GLY A 807 -3.81 -15.04 0.61
C GLY A 807 -4.63 -14.48 -0.55
N ARG A 808 -3.93 -13.95 -1.55
CA ARG A 808 -4.56 -13.28 -2.69
C ARG A 808 -4.87 -14.31 -3.78
N SER A 809 -6.06 -14.22 -4.36
CA SER A 809 -6.46 -15.05 -5.50
C SER A 809 -5.92 -14.50 -6.83
N HIS A 810 -5.74 -15.38 -7.82
CA HIS A 810 -5.46 -14.99 -9.21
C HIS A 810 -6.66 -14.40 -9.92
N ALA A 811 -7.85 -14.86 -9.55
CA ALA A 811 -9.10 -14.47 -10.18
C ALA A 811 -9.57 -13.10 -9.70
N PHE A 812 -9.24 -12.75 -8.45
CA PHE A 812 -9.83 -11.62 -7.75
C PHE A 812 -8.81 -10.56 -7.35
N PHE A 813 -9.30 -9.34 -7.14
CA PHE A 813 -8.54 -8.25 -6.56
C PHE A 813 -9.38 -7.64 -5.44
N HIS A 814 -9.04 -7.95 -4.19
CA HIS A 814 -9.88 -7.60 -3.04
C HIS A 814 -11.32 -8.14 -3.22
N THR A 815 -12.31 -7.28 -3.04
CA THR A 815 -13.74 -7.57 -3.22
C THR A 815 -14.19 -7.60 -4.69
N GLU A 816 -13.34 -7.17 -5.62
CA GLU A 816 -13.68 -7.05 -7.04
C GLU A 816 -13.77 -8.42 -7.74
N TYR A 817 -14.47 -8.42 -8.89
CA TYR A 817 -14.63 -9.52 -9.84
C TYR A 817 -15.41 -10.76 -9.37
N ARG A 818 -16.10 -10.71 -8.22
CA ARG A 818 -17.02 -11.79 -7.79
C ARG A 818 -18.23 -11.96 -8.71
N ASN A 819 -18.53 -10.94 -9.49
CA ASN A 819 -19.55 -10.90 -10.55
C ASN A 819 -18.97 -11.04 -11.96
N SER A 820 -17.67 -11.35 -12.13
CA SER A 820 -17.11 -11.68 -13.45
C SER A 820 -17.30 -13.19 -13.70
N PRO A 821 -18.09 -13.60 -14.71
CA PRO A 821 -18.43 -15.02 -14.88
C PRO A 821 -17.21 -15.88 -15.20
N TRP A 822 -16.24 -15.40 -15.99
CA TRP A 822 -15.04 -16.18 -16.26
C TRP A 822 -14.13 -16.29 -15.04
N MET A 823 -14.00 -15.23 -14.25
CA MET A 823 -13.21 -15.27 -13.02
C MET A 823 -13.82 -16.16 -11.95
N ARG A 824 -15.14 -16.08 -11.82
CA ARG A 824 -15.91 -16.92 -10.91
C ARG A 824 -15.92 -18.38 -11.35
N GLU A 825 -15.81 -18.67 -12.65
CA GLU A 825 -15.61 -20.04 -13.15
C GLU A 825 -14.21 -20.59 -12.79
N VAL A 826 -13.17 -19.76 -12.89
CA VAL A 826 -11.80 -20.13 -12.49
C VAL A 826 -11.70 -20.35 -10.97
N HIS A 827 -12.41 -19.54 -10.18
CA HIS A 827 -12.41 -19.62 -8.71
C HIS A 827 -13.82 -19.47 -8.13
N MET A 828 -14.54 -20.58 -8.08
CA MET A 828 -16.00 -20.63 -7.83
C MET A 828 -16.43 -20.56 -6.37
N PHE A 829 -15.54 -20.77 -5.41
CA PHE A 829 -15.91 -20.66 -4.01
C PHE A 829 -14.76 -20.08 -3.19
N PRO A 830 -15.06 -19.39 -2.09
CA PRO A 830 -14.05 -19.11 -1.07
C PRO A 830 -13.45 -20.42 -0.57
N THR A 831 -12.13 -20.43 -0.35
CA THR A 831 -11.42 -21.65 0.06
C THR A 831 -10.64 -21.51 1.36
N MET A 832 -10.70 -22.57 2.18
CA MET A 832 -9.88 -22.76 3.36
C MET A 832 -8.79 -23.79 3.06
N ASP A 833 -7.52 -23.37 3.04
CA ASP A 833 -6.41 -24.29 2.92
C ASP A 833 -6.14 -24.97 4.28
N ILE A 834 -6.06 -26.30 4.27
CA ILE A 834 -5.79 -27.14 5.44
C ILE A 834 -4.86 -28.30 5.09
N ASN A 835 -3.96 -28.64 6.00
CA ASN A 835 -3.11 -29.81 5.82
C ASN A 835 -3.93 -31.11 5.88
N PRO A 836 -3.70 -32.10 5.00
CA PRO A 836 -4.43 -33.38 5.04
C PRO A 836 -4.40 -34.10 6.39
N ALA A 837 -3.31 -33.99 7.16
CA ALA A 837 -3.22 -34.58 8.49
C ALA A 837 -4.20 -33.91 9.48
N THR A 838 -4.25 -32.57 9.48
CA THR A 838 -5.20 -31.81 10.30
C THR A 838 -6.64 -32.00 9.83
N ALA A 839 -6.89 -32.12 8.53
CA ALA A 839 -8.23 -32.40 8.00
C ALA A 839 -8.76 -33.78 8.45
N ALA A 840 -7.89 -34.79 8.49
CA ALA A 840 -8.24 -36.14 8.92
C ALA A 840 -8.68 -36.20 10.40
N GLU A 841 -8.14 -35.34 11.27
CA GLU A 841 -8.56 -35.22 12.68
C GLU A 841 -10.04 -34.82 12.82
N HIS A 842 -10.58 -34.11 11.83
CA HIS A 842 -11.95 -33.58 11.82
C HIS A 842 -12.88 -34.25 10.80
N GLY A 843 -12.41 -35.29 10.11
CA GLY A 843 -13.18 -35.95 9.04
C GLY A 843 -13.53 -35.03 7.87
N ILE A 844 -12.72 -33.99 7.63
CA ILE A 844 -12.87 -33.03 6.54
C ILE A 844 -12.22 -33.61 5.28
N GLU A 845 -12.98 -33.67 4.19
CA GLU A 845 -12.52 -34.11 2.87
C GLU A 845 -12.36 -32.91 1.92
N GLN A 846 -11.71 -33.15 0.79
CA GLN A 846 -11.58 -32.14 -0.27
C GLN A 846 -12.96 -31.64 -0.72
N ASP A 847 -13.07 -30.32 -0.88
CA ASP A 847 -14.28 -29.62 -1.33
C ASP A 847 -15.48 -29.64 -0.37
N ASP A 848 -15.33 -30.17 0.85
CA ASP A 848 -16.33 -30.03 1.89
C ASP A 848 -16.55 -28.56 2.26
N TRP A 849 -17.79 -28.19 2.55
CA TRP A 849 -18.05 -26.92 3.23
C TRP A 849 -17.73 -27.07 4.71
N VAL A 850 -17.00 -26.10 5.24
CA VAL A 850 -16.50 -26.13 6.62
C VAL A 850 -16.76 -24.79 7.29
N TYR A 851 -17.04 -24.86 8.59
CA TYR A 851 -17.00 -23.70 9.45
C TYR A 851 -15.57 -23.45 9.92
N ILE A 852 -15.18 -22.18 9.88
CA ILE A 852 -13.96 -21.65 10.52
C ILE A 852 -14.44 -20.71 11.61
N GLU A 853 -14.11 -21.01 12.86
CA GLU A 853 -14.63 -20.31 14.03
C GLU A 853 -13.49 -19.82 14.92
N THR A 854 -13.58 -18.56 15.32
CA THR A 854 -12.76 -17.95 16.37
C THR A 854 -13.63 -17.69 17.60
N TYR A 855 -13.05 -17.10 18.64
CA TYR A 855 -13.83 -16.67 19.82
C TYR A 855 -14.74 -15.47 19.55
N VAL A 856 -14.64 -14.87 18.36
CA VAL A 856 -15.44 -13.72 17.92
C VAL A 856 -16.66 -14.17 17.14
N ASP A 857 -16.44 -14.92 16.05
CA ASP A 857 -17.50 -15.37 15.16
C ASP A 857 -17.05 -16.57 14.30
N ARG A 858 -17.89 -16.99 13.35
CA ARG A 858 -17.61 -18.05 12.39
C ARG A 858 -18.01 -17.70 10.96
N ILE A 859 -17.30 -18.28 10.01
CA ILE A 859 -17.59 -18.20 8.57
C ILE A 859 -17.62 -19.59 7.94
N LYS A 860 -18.14 -19.69 6.72
CA LYS A 860 -18.08 -20.88 5.85
C LYS A 860 -17.20 -20.65 4.64
N GLN A 861 -16.27 -21.56 4.41
CA GLN A 861 -15.49 -21.65 3.17
C GLN A 861 -15.37 -23.12 2.75
N ARG A 862 -14.90 -23.38 1.53
CA ARG A 862 -14.75 -24.73 1.00
C ARG A 862 -13.35 -25.27 1.30
N ALA A 863 -13.23 -26.47 1.86
CA ALA A 863 -11.97 -27.06 2.24
C ALA A 863 -11.11 -27.37 1.00
N ASN A 864 -9.85 -26.93 1.04
CA ASN A 864 -8.81 -27.26 0.09
C ASN A 864 -7.66 -27.96 0.84
N LEU A 865 -7.58 -29.28 0.68
CA LEU A 865 -6.56 -30.09 1.35
C LEU A 865 -5.24 -29.95 0.61
N THR A 866 -4.21 -29.45 1.29
CA THR A 866 -2.90 -29.16 0.67
C THR A 866 -1.74 -29.33 1.63
N GLU A 867 -0.64 -29.93 1.16
CA GLU A 867 0.63 -29.99 1.91
C GLU A 867 1.41 -28.67 1.86
N ALA A 868 0.91 -27.67 1.11
CA ALA A 868 1.50 -26.33 1.05
C ALA A 868 1.34 -25.52 2.35
N ILE A 869 0.69 -26.09 3.36
CA ILE A 869 0.50 -25.50 4.68
C ILE A 869 0.88 -26.54 5.76
N LYS A 870 1.55 -26.09 6.83
CA LYS A 870 1.95 -26.96 7.95
C LYS A 870 0.72 -27.52 8.70
N PRO A 871 0.80 -28.73 9.26
CA PRO A 871 -0.21 -29.22 10.20
C PRO A 871 -0.45 -28.24 11.35
N GLY A 872 -1.71 -28.09 11.75
CA GLY A 872 -2.13 -27.19 12.83
C GLY A 872 -2.22 -25.71 12.44
N MET A 873 -2.10 -25.39 11.15
CA MET A 873 -2.30 -24.05 10.59
C MET A 873 -3.42 -24.06 9.55
N ILE A 874 -4.25 -23.02 9.58
CA ILE A 874 -5.40 -22.83 8.71
C ILE A 874 -5.23 -21.51 7.96
N HIS A 875 -5.42 -21.53 6.64
CA HIS A 875 -5.46 -20.32 5.84
C HIS A 875 -6.86 -20.14 5.24
N VAL A 876 -7.42 -18.94 5.37
CA VAL A 876 -8.70 -18.57 4.73
C VAL A 876 -8.52 -17.42 3.75
N GLU A 877 -9.31 -17.45 2.68
CA GLU A 877 -9.35 -16.35 1.72
C GLU A 877 -10.11 -15.15 2.27
N HIS A 878 -9.71 -13.95 1.81
CA HIS A 878 -10.23 -12.68 2.29
C HIS A 878 -11.20 -12.02 1.30
N ASP A 879 -11.98 -11.05 1.79
CA ASP A 879 -12.83 -10.12 1.02
C ASP A 879 -13.92 -10.81 0.14
N TRP A 880 -14.56 -11.86 0.65
CA TRP A 880 -15.58 -12.61 -0.07
C TRP A 880 -17.01 -12.14 0.20
N TRP A 881 -17.79 -12.01 -0.87
CA TRP A 881 -19.24 -11.77 -0.88
C TRP A 881 -19.88 -12.40 -2.14
N PHE A 882 -21.21 -12.46 -2.21
CA PHE A 882 -21.95 -13.16 -3.25
C PHE A 882 -22.92 -12.23 -4.01
N PRO A 883 -22.46 -11.53 -5.07
CA PRO A 883 -23.29 -10.59 -5.83
C PRO A 883 -24.51 -11.22 -6.52
N GLU A 884 -24.56 -12.55 -6.62
CA GLU A 884 -25.71 -13.30 -7.12
C GLU A 884 -26.87 -13.42 -6.12
N ARG A 885 -26.71 -12.94 -4.88
CA ARG A 885 -27.75 -12.92 -3.84
C ARG A 885 -28.47 -11.59 -3.85
N GLU A 886 -29.75 -11.61 -3.50
CA GLU A 886 -30.51 -10.40 -3.25
C GLU A 886 -29.88 -9.58 -2.12
N ALA A 887 -29.98 -8.26 -2.25
CA ALA A 887 -29.81 -7.34 -1.13
C ALA A 887 -30.93 -7.57 -0.11
N THR A 888 -30.61 -8.33 0.93
CA THR A 888 -31.44 -8.51 2.13
C THR A 888 -30.61 -8.12 3.36
N ASP A 889 -31.12 -8.37 4.56
CA ASP A 889 -30.43 -8.05 5.83
C ASP A 889 -29.00 -8.65 5.93
N ASP A 890 -28.66 -9.65 5.10
CA ASP A 890 -27.36 -10.28 5.02
C ASP A 890 -26.36 -9.61 4.05
N LEU A 891 -26.77 -8.52 3.38
CA LEU A 891 -25.96 -7.70 2.46
C LEU A 891 -25.17 -8.54 1.44
N HIS A 892 -25.88 -9.30 0.59
CA HIS A 892 -25.28 -10.21 -0.38
C HIS A 892 -24.44 -11.34 0.24
N GLY A 893 -24.81 -11.77 1.45
CA GLY A 893 -24.07 -12.77 2.21
C GLY A 893 -22.69 -12.31 2.66
N ALA A 894 -22.50 -11.00 2.91
CA ALA A 894 -21.24 -10.40 3.31
C ALA A 894 -20.62 -11.01 4.58
N PHE A 895 -21.41 -11.71 5.41
CA PHE A 895 -20.95 -12.34 6.65
C PHE A 895 -20.71 -13.84 6.54
N ASP A 896 -21.16 -14.48 5.46
CA ASP A 896 -21.09 -15.95 5.34
C ASP A 896 -19.66 -16.44 5.09
N SER A 897 -18.82 -15.66 4.42
CA SER A 897 -17.47 -16.10 3.99
C SER A 897 -16.38 -15.04 4.16
N ASN A 898 -16.70 -13.89 4.74
CA ASN A 898 -15.76 -12.79 4.94
C ASN A 898 -14.92 -13.01 6.21
N CYS A 899 -13.61 -13.25 6.06
CA CYS A 899 -12.74 -13.49 7.21
C CYS A 899 -12.61 -12.33 8.19
N ASN A 900 -12.96 -11.10 7.81
CA ASN A 900 -12.80 -9.94 8.68
C ASN A 900 -13.83 -9.87 9.82
N VAL A 901 -14.87 -10.73 9.81
CA VAL A 901 -15.76 -10.90 10.98
C VAL A 901 -15.15 -11.79 12.07
N LEU A 902 -14.07 -12.52 11.75
CA LEU A 902 -13.41 -13.42 12.69
C LEU A 902 -12.50 -12.69 13.71
N PHE A 903 -12.29 -11.38 13.53
CA PHE A 903 -11.37 -10.56 14.32
C PHE A 903 -12.10 -9.43 15.02
N GLU A 904 -11.68 -9.15 16.25
CA GLU A 904 -12.12 -7.96 16.97
C GLU A 904 -11.42 -6.73 16.41
N ASN A 905 -12.12 -5.60 16.43
CA ASN A 905 -11.57 -4.30 16.03
C ASN A 905 -11.28 -3.42 17.26
N ASN A 906 -10.52 -3.97 18.21
CA ASN A 906 -10.30 -3.38 19.54
C ASN A 906 -8.83 -3.16 19.91
N GLY A 907 -7.89 -3.51 19.04
CA GLY A 907 -6.45 -3.43 19.29
C GLY A 907 -5.90 -4.65 20.02
N PRO A 908 -4.59 -4.67 20.35
CA PRO A 908 -3.63 -3.57 20.21
C PRO A 908 -3.32 -3.18 18.78
N TYR A 909 -2.78 -1.98 18.61
CA TYR A 909 -2.45 -1.42 17.32
C TYR A 909 -1.03 -0.87 17.34
N ASP A 910 -0.38 -0.79 16.17
CA ASP A 910 0.89 -0.09 16.05
C ASP A 910 0.75 1.35 16.58
N PRO A 911 1.62 1.78 17.51
CA PRO A 911 1.37 2.99 18.27
C PRO A 911 1.68 4.25 17.46
N ALA A 912 2.47 4.14 16.38
CA ALA A 912 2.70 5.22 15.43
C ALA A 912 1.55 5.32 14.41
N VAL A 913 1.35 4.29 13.58
CA VAL A 913 0.46 4.41 12.40
C VAL A 913 -0.89 3.74 12.54
N GLY A 914 -1.05 2.93 13.57
CA GLY A 914 -2.34 2.36 13.87
C GLY A 914 -2.77 1.19 13.00
N THR A 915 -1.84 0.30 12.69
CA THR A 915 -2.18 -0.94 11.99
C THR A 915 -2.59 -2.01 13.01
N ASP A 916 -3.62 -2.78 12.67
CA ASP A 916 -4.15 -3.88 13.48
C ASP A 916 -3.52 -5.23 13.10
N ASN A 917 -3.82 -6.27 13.89
CA ASN A 917 -3.32 -7.63 13.74
C ASN A 917 -4.27 -8.52 12.92
N TYR A 918 -3.80 -8.99 11.78
CA TYR A 918 -4.54 -9.94 10.93
C TYR A 918 -4.03 -11.37 11.13
N GLY A 919 -4.42 -12.00 12.24
CA GLY A 919 -4.09 -13.38 12.55
C GLY A 919 -4.64 -13.79 13.90
N GLY A 920 -4.82 -15.10 14.12
CA GLY A 920 -5.41 -15.53 15.38
C GLY A 920 -5.36 -17.03 15.61
N LEU A 921 -6.26 -17.48 16.48
CA LEU A 921 -6.50 -18.88 16.78
C LEU A 921 -7.92 -19.25 16.33
N CYS A 922 -8.09 -20.46 15.82
CA CYS A 922 -9.37 -20.96 15.35
C CYS A 922 -9.58 -22.46 15.63
N LYS A 923 -10.82 -22.89 15.43
CA LYS A 923 -11.22 -24.28 15.24
C LYS A 923 -11.96 -24.43 13.91
N VAL A 924 -11.96 -25.65 13.38
CA VAL A 924 -12.59 -25.97 12.10
C VAL A 924 -13.43 -27.23 12.22
N TYR A 925 -14.56 -27.29 11.53
CA TYR A 925 -15.46 -28.45 11.52
C TYR A 925 -16.34 -28.46 10.26
N LYS A 926 -16.89 -29.62 9.87
CA LYS A 926 -17.78 -29.73 8.71
C LYS A 926 -19.04 -28.89 8.90
N ALA A 927 -19.49 -28.23 7.83
CA ALA A 927 -20.74 -27.50 7.81
C ALA A 927 -21.88 -28.44 7.36
N ASP A 928 -22.59 -29.03 8.31
CA ASP A 928 -23.69 -29.97 8.05
C ASP A 928 -24.87 -29.34 7.27
N ASP A 929 -24.99 -28.01 7.33
CA ASP A 929 -25.97 -27.23 6.57
C ASP A 929 -25.49 -26.91 5.13
N GLY A 930 -24.28 -27.31 4.77
CA GLY A 930 -23.69 -27.19 3.45
C GLY A 930 -23.32 -25.76 3.03
N ALA A 931 -23.36 -25.52 1.72
CA ALA A 931 -23.00 -24.24 1.11
C ALA A 931 -23.84 -23.07 1.65
N PRO A 932 -23.32 -21.83 1.61
CA PRO A 932 -24.16 -20.64 1.74
C PRO A 932 -25.36 -20.67 0.79
N LYS A 933 -26.50 -20.16 1.23
CA LYS A 933 -27.75 -20.23 0.45
C LYS A 933 -27.72 -19.26 -0.72
N ASN A 934 -28.43 -19.61 -1.80
CA ASN A 934 -28.65 -18.75 -2.97
C ASN A 934 -27.37 -18.27 -3.70
N ILE A 935 -26.28 -19.02 -3.60
CA ILE A 935 -25.03 -18.72 -4.33
C ILE A 935 -24.92 -19.51 -5.63
N CYS A 936 -24.19 -19.00 -6.62
CA CYS A 936 -23.87 -19.71 -7.86
C CYS A 936 -23.02 -20.96 -7.55
N MET A 937 -23.43 -22.12 -8.07
CA MET A 937 -22.82 -23.42 -7.76
C MET A 937 -22.12 -24.06 -8.96
N ASN A 938 -22.31 -23.55 -10.16
CA ASN A 938 -21.74 -24.06 -11.41
C ASN A 938 -21.70 -22.97 -12.49
N SER A 939 -21.05 -23.23 -13.63
CA SER A 939 -20.93 -22.27 -14.72
C SER A 939 -22.24 -21.87 -15.40
N GLU A 940 -23.30 -22.68 -15.30
CA GLU A 940 -24.63 -22.33 -15.82
C GLU A 940 -25.27 -21.21 -15.00
N ASP A 941 -25.15 -21.29 -13.67
CA ASP A 941 -25.65 -20.26 -12.76
C ASP A 941 -24.98 -18.89 -13.03
N LEU A 942 -23.70 -18.89 -13.42
CA LEU A 942 -22.93 -17.68 -13.72
C LEU A 942 -23.40 -16.92 -14.96
N LYS A 943 -24.30 -17.50 -15.77
CA LYS A 943 -24.83 -16.82 -16.96
C LYS A 943 -25.59 -15.53 -16.66
N ILE A 944 -26.08 -15.37 -15.43
CA ILE A 944 -26.71 -14.15 -14.94
C ILE A 944 -25.77 -12.93 -15.02
N PHE A 945 -24.46 -13.15 -15.04
CA PHE A 945 -23.45 -12.10 -15.14
C PHE A 945 -22.88 -11.91 -16.55
N LEU A 946 -23.44 -12.58 -17.57
CA LEU A 946 -22.92 -12.45 -18.92
C LEU A 946 -23.07 -11.01 -19.44
N PRO A 947 -22.11 -10.53 -20.26
CA PRO A 947 -22.14 -9.19 -20.84
C PRO A 947 -23.45 -8.91 -21.56
N LEU A 948 -24.05 -7.75 -21.26
CA LEU A 948 -25.20 -7.25 -22.01
C LEU A 948 -24.82 -6.94 -23.47
N THR A 949 -25.73 -7.24 -24.39
CA THR A 949 -25.62 -6.82 -25.78
C THR A 949 -25.80 -5.30 -25.91
N ALA A 950 -25.44 -4.74 -27.07
CA ALA A 950 -25.66 -3.31 -27.33
C ALA A 950 -27.13 -2.90 -27.19
N ASP A 951 -28.05 -3.71 -27.72
CA ASP A 951 -29.49 -3.45 -27.64
C ASP A 951 -30.01 -3.54 -26.21
N GLN A 952 -29.52 -4.51 -25.42
CA GLN A 952 -29.88 -4.62 -24.00
C GLN A 952 -29.38 -3.43 -23.20
N LEU A 953 -28.15 -2.97 -23.43
CA LEU A 953 -27.60 -1.79 -22.77
C LEU A 953 -28.39 -0.52 -23.13
N ALA A 954 -28.79 -0.37 -24.39
CA ALA A 954 -29.58 0.77 -24.84
C ALA A 954 -31.00 0.78 -24.24
N ALA A 955 -31.55 -0.39 -23.90
CA ALA A 955 -32.88 -0.54 -23.33
C ALA A 955 -32.93 -0.47 -21.80
N ASP A 956 -31.79 -0.61 -21.11
CA ASP A 956 -31.73 -0.67 -19.65
C ASP A 956 -31.44 0.71 -19.04
N ASP A 957 -32.52 1.43 -18.76
CA ASP A 957 -32.55 2.80 -18.25
C ASP A 957 -32.56 2.92 -16.71
N GLN A 958 -32.55 1.77 -16.00
CA GLN A 958 -32.53 1.62 -14.55
C GLN A 958 -33.56 2.49 -13.79
N GLN A 959 -34.77 2.66 -14.31
CA GLN A 959 -35.78 3.57 -13.71
C GLN A 959 -36.05 3.29 -12.21
N ASN A 960 -36.10 2.02 -11.82
CA ASN A 960 -36.33 1.57 -10.43
C ASN A 960 -35.02 1.08 -9.76
N GLY A 961 -33.88 1.61 -10.20
CA GLY A 961 -32.56 1.16 -9.76
C GLY A 961 -31.96 0.06 -10.65
N VAL A 962 -30.78 -0.43 -10.27
CA VAL A 962 -30.12 -1.53 -10.98
C VAL A 962 -30.99 -2.78 -10.86
N THR A 963 -31.46 -3.32 -11.99
CA THR A 963 -32.16 -4.61 -11.99
C THR A 963 -31.15 -5.70 -11.63
N GLN A 964 -31.28 -6.28 -10.43
CA GLN A 964 -30.40 -7.36 -10.00
C GLN A 964 -30.96 -8.70 -10.50
N VAL A 965 -30.17 -9.40 -11.31
CA VAL A 965 -30.45 -10.79 -11.69
C VAL A 965 -29.77 -11.70 -10.67
N THR A 966 -30.56 -12.35 -9.83
CA THR A 966 -30.05 -13.21 -8.75
C THR A 966 -30.29 -14.68 -9.10
N LYS A 967 -29.61 -15.60 -8.41
CA LYS A 967 -29.86 -17.05 -8.59
C LYS A 967 -31.31 -17.45 -8.23
N GLY A 968 -32.01 -16.65 -7.43
CA GLY A 968 -33.42 -16.85 -7.04
C GLY A 968 -34.45 -16.25 -8.00
N GLY A 969 -34.02 -15.48 -9.01
CA GLY A 969 -34.88 -14.71 -9.92
C GLY A 969 -34.44 -13.24 -10.04
N ALA A 970 -35.07 -12.50 -10.94
CA ALA A 970 -34.86 -11.05 -11.05
C ALA A 970 -35.77 -10.31 -10.05
N LYS A 971 -35.23 -9.26 -9.41
CA LYS A 971 -35.95 -8.40 -8.46
C LYS A 971 -35.93 -6.95 -8.92
#